data_AF-A0A810MPG5-F1
#
_entry.id   AF-A0A810MPG5-F1
#
_cell.length_a   1.000
_cell.length_b   1.000
_cell.length_c   1.000
_cell.angle_alpha   90.00
_cell.angle_beta   90.00
_cell.angle_gamma   90.00
#
_symmetry.space_group_name_H-M   'P 1'
#
loop_
_entity.id
_entity.type
_entity.pdbx_description
1 polymer ?
#
loop_
_entity_poly.entity_id
_entity_poly.type
_entity_poly.pdbx_seq_one_letter_code
_entity_poly.pdbx_strand_id
1 'polypeptide(L)'
;MNARPSEPLQVPDHLWLTTEAADALGDQDFQRLFRLVARHAHASQTTIGRACGLTQATVSKIMAGKHRPRSLDVIQRIAAGFQIPSQGRTALGLHPDGPEPKTTTPTSEPKTQETPRRNLLGHLIRTRHQQTIEEAARDLKMSPRHLSRLTRVGTEIEVHPSTRRTLESKYGYSFEKLRQPWPPAPPARIEETPDTTLADSSFLHHPSTEHRDEGQATAFTVADQAALWLDERTGSRVGLTRQRILEHLAQLNLDQIEDGAYRRSRVSQREIADALTSYYKTTDGTFKPYSAKVESASISTSVLTRSDWTDLALPLGVGRDNLQLQWGTSKPQSFTDEICIEAATTRIAEAAAAGTKVINTALYRLLDISISPTNLVANIALTEFLDYALTMDLLERELLDTLALRRSAQPGMTPLRDRYLPDMASVVNAGARLCCGGVLALFAAARPPSRGRQQGDYVFLIQERSGRVLNAAGRLAVIPKSFHEPLREYSEDAQISSTLYRELEEELFGRPEVDSTAIHARQADPLHLTRLSPPMRWLMDRTDEPSAWRMEATGFGFNLVSGNFEISTLVLIEDEAWWGEFGGYIEANWESDGLRRYSSLDRQALINLAQDPNWSNEGLFAFLEGLRRLEAVGNEHAIDLPRIKLGI
;
A
#
# COMPACT_ATOMS: atom_id res chain seq x y z
N MET A 1 -10.17 41.65 -15.94
CA MET A 1 -9.98 40.74 -17.10
C MET A 1 -10.15 39.31 -16.60
N ASN A 2 -11.22 38.65 -17.01
CA ASN A 2 -11.58 37.29 -16.58
C ASN A 2 -10.57 36.28 -17.14
N ALA A 3 -10.06 35.38 -16.30
CA ALA A 3 -9.25 34.24 -16.73
C ALA A 3 -10.13 33.30 -17.57
N ARG A 4 -9.77 33.09 -18.83
CA ARG A 4 -10.44 32.09 -19.68
C ARG A 4 -10.24 30.69 -19.08
N PRO A 5 -11.27 29.82 -19.09
CA PRO A 5 -11.06 28.40 -18.83
C PRO A 5 -10.06 27.88 -19.87
N SER A 6 -9.02 27.21 -19.39
CA SER A 6 -7.92 26.68 -20.19
C SER A 6 -8.41 25.61 -21.17
N GLU A 7 -8.30 25.86 -22.47
CA GLU A 7 -8.70 24.91 -23.52
C GLU A 7 -8.00 23.54 -23.37
N PRO A 8 -8.72 22.44 -23.67
CA PRO A 8 -8.13 21.10 -23.76
C PRO A 8 -7.12 21.03 -24.90
N LEU A 9 -6.10 20.17 -24.78
CA LEU A 9 -5.15 19.92 -25.86
C LEU A 9 -5.89 19.28 -27.04
N GLN A 10 -5.94 19.97 -28.18
CA GLN A 10 -6.45 19.42 -29.43
C GLN A 10 -5.28 19.12 -30.35
N VAL A 11 -4.99 17.84 -30.55
CA VAL A 11 -3.99 17.40 -31.52
C VAL A 11 -4.69 17.22 -32.87
N PRO A 12 -4.27 17.91 -33.95
CA PRO A 12 -4.94 17.77 -35.24
C PRO A 12 -4.81 16.36 -35.81
N ASP A 13 -5.91 15.76 -36.26
CA ASP A 13 -5.93 14.38 -36.79
C ASP A 13 -4.93 14.15 -37.94
N HIS A 14 -4.72 15.17 -38.78
CA HIS A 14 -3.79 15.10 -39.90
C HIS A 14 -2.33 14.91 -39.46
N LEU A 15 -1.97 15.23 -38.21
CA LEU A 15 -0.61 14.97 -37.70
C LEU A 15 -0.27 13.48 -37.78
N TRP A 16 -1.22 12.61 -37.43
CA TRP A 16 -1.03 11.16 -37.38
C TRP A 16 -0.93 10.52 -38.77
N LEU A 17 -1.24 11.27 -39.83
CA LEU A 17 -1.08 10.84 -41.23
C LEU A 17 0.29 11.22 -41.81
N THR A 18 1.13 11.94 -41.07
CA THR A 18 2.46 12.36 -41.55
C THR A 18 3.49 11.25 -41.37
N THR A 19 4.46 11.18 -42.29
CA THR A 19 5.62 10.27 -42.16
C THR A 19 6.45 10.58 -40.91
N GLU A 20 6.58 11.85 -40.53
CA GLU A 20 7.30 12.24 -39.31
C GLU A 20 6.67 11.71 -38.02
N ALA A 21 5.33 11.68 -37.93
CA ALA A 21 4.63 11.09 -36.80
C ALA A 21 4.73 9.56 -36.80
N ALA A 22 4.62 8.93 -37.97
CA ALA A 22 4.78 7.48 -38.12
C ALA A 22 6.18 7.01 -37.70
N ASP A 23 7.24 7.70 -38.15
CA ASP A 23 8.63 7.42 -37.75
C ASP A 23 8.82 7.59 -36.24
N ALA A 24 8.35 8.70 -35.67
CA ALA A 24 8.50 8.97 -34.25
C ALA A 24 7.78 7.93 -33.36
N LEU A 25 6.65 7.39 -33.82
CA LEU A 25 5.91 6.34 -33.13
C LEU A 25 6.60 4.98 -33.30
N GLY A 26 7.07 4.63 -34.52
CA GLY A 26 7.77 3.38 -34.81
C GLY A 26 9.11 3.26 -34.06
N ASP A 27 9.88 4.34 -34.00
CA ASP A 27 11.16 4.38 -33.28
C ASP A 27 10.99 4.61 -31.77
N GLN A 28 9.75 4.82 -31.32
CA GLN A 28 9.40 5.25 -29.96
C GLN A 28 10.23 6.47 -29.51
N ASP A 29 10.42 7.44 -30.41
CA ASP A 29 11.12 8.68 -30.16
C ASP A 29 10.18 9.72 -29.56
N PHE A 30 10.00 9.64 -28.24
CA PHE A 30 9.17 10.57 -27.49
C PHE A 30 9.68 12.02 -27.52
N GLN A 31 10.97 12.25 -27.75
CA GLN A 31 11.49 13.60 -27.91
C GLN A 31 10.96 14.23 -29.19
N ARG A 32 11.03 13.50 -30.32
CA ARG A 32 10.49 13.92 -31.61
C ARG A 32 8.96 14.05 -31.56
N LEU A 33 8.28 13.06 -30.96
CA LEU A 33 6.82 13.06 -30.80
C LEU A 33 6.30 14.30 -30.03
N PHE A 34 6.92 14.65 -28.90
CA PHE A 34 6.49 15.81 -28.11
C PHE A 34 6.74 17.14 -28.84
N ARG A 35 7.82 17.23 -29.61
CA ARG A 35 8.11 18.41 -30.45
C ARG A 35 7.11 18.55 -31.59
N LEU A 36 6.71 17.44 -32.21
CA LEU A 36 5.68 17.41 -33.25
C LEU A 36 4.32 17.88 -32.72
N VAL A 37 3.87 17.30 -31.60
CA VAL A 37 2.59 17.70 -30.98
C VAL A 37 2.62 19.16 -30.53
N ALA A 38 3.70 19.63 -29.90
CA ALA A 38 3.82 21.03 -29.49
C ALA A 38 3.72 22.00 -30.67
N ARG A 39 4.33 21.64 -31.81
CA ARG A 39 4.33 22.45 -33.03
C ARG A 39 2.95 22.50 -33.68
N HIS A 40 2.32 21.34 -33.89
CA HIS A 40 1.06 21.23 -34.64
C HIS A 40 -0.19 21.60 -33.83
N ALA A 41 -0.17 21.37 -32.52
CA ALA A 41 -1.26 21.77 -31.63
C ALA A 41 -1.07 23.18 -31.03
N HIS A 42 0.00 23.89 -31.40
CA HIS A 42 0.40 25.18 -30.81
C HIS A 42 0.37 25.19 -29.27
N ALA A 43 0.75 24.06 -28.65
CA ALA A 43 0.53 23.82 -27.25
C ALA A 43 1.77 24.12 -26.41
N SER A 44 1.58 24.81 -25.28
CA SER A 44 2.65 25.04 -24.31
C SER A 44 3.06 23.73 -23.62
N GLN A 45 4.29 23.67 -23.09
CA GLN A 45 4.75 22.52 -22.29
C GLN A 45 3.84 22.25 -21.09
N THR A 46 3.25 23.29 -20.50
CA THR A 46 2.26 23.17 -19.42
C THR A 46 0.97 22.53 -19.90
N THR A 47 0.49 22.90 -21.09
CA THR A 47 -0.72 22.33 -21.71
C THR A 47 -0.51 20.85 -22.04
N ILE A 48 0.65 20.52 -22.64
CA ILE A 48 1.07 19.14 -22.96
C ILE A 48 1.20 18.31 -21.68
N GLY A 49 1.86 18.87 -20.66
CA GLY A 49 2.04 18.21 -19.38
C GLY A 49 0.71 17.84 -18.76
N ARG A 50 -0.22 18.80 -18.70
CA ARG A 50 -1.57 18.56 -18.19
C ARG A 50 -2.31 17.47 -18.96
N ALA A 51 -2.28 17.49 -20.29
CA ALA A 51 -2.97 16.50 -21.11
C ALA A 51 -2.42 15.07 -20.89
N CYS A 52 -1.10 14.93 -20.69
CA CYS A 52 -0.46 13.64 -20.46
C CYS A 52 -0.34 13.26 -18.96
N GLY A 53 -0.82 14.11 -18.05
CA GLY A 53 -0.63 13.98 -16.60
C GLY A 53 0.83 14.16 -16.11
N LEU A 54 1.70 14.76 -16.92
CA LEU A 54 3.12 15.02 -16.65
C LEU A 54 3.33 16.45 -16.12
N THR A 55 4.44 16.69 -15.42
CA THR A 55 4.83 18.05 -15.02
C THR A 55 5.45 18.81 -16.21
N GLN A 56 5.37 20.14 -16.21
CA GLN A 56 6.03 20.96 -17.24
C GLN A 56 7.56 20.75 -17.26
N ALA A 57 8.18 20.50 -16.09
CA ALA A 57 9.59 20.16 -16.00
C ALA A 57 9.91 18.81 -16.69
N THR A 58 9.07 17.79 -16.51
CA THR A 58 9.20 16.49 -17.19
C THR A 58 9.07 16.65 -18.70
N VAL A 59 8.08 17.41 -19.18
CA VAL A 59 7.91 17.72 -20.61
C VAL A 59 9.14 18.40 -21.18
N SER A 60 9.72 19.36 -20.45
CA SER A 60 10.94 20.05 -20.85
C SER A 60 12.14 19.10 -20.96
N LYS A 61 12.32 18.18 -19.98
CA LYS A 61 13.37 17.14 -20.03
C LYS A 61 13.18 16.20 -21.23
N ILE A 62 11.95 15.80 -21.55
CA ILE A 62 11.63 14.96 -22.72
C ILE A 62 11.99 15.68 -24.01
N MET A 63 11.51 16.93 -24.18
CA MET A 63 11.80 17.72 -25.37
C MET A 63 13.29 18.06 -25.52
N ALA A 64 14.05 18.10 -24.41
CA ALA A 64 15.50 18.26 -24.41
C ALA A 64 16.27 16.95 -24.65
N GLY A 65 15.60 15.80 -24.72
CA GLY A 65 16.24 14.49 -24.89
C GLY A 65 16.93 13.97 -23.62
N LYS A 66 16.69 14.64 -22.48
CA LYS A 66 17.26 14.29 -21.17
C LYS A 66 16.43 13.27 -20.40
N HIS A 67 15.22 12.96 -20.87
CA HIS A 67 14.33 11.96 -20.30
C HIS A 67 13.56 11.25 -21.41
N ARG A 68 13.52 9.91 -21.38
CA ARG A 68 12.77 9.10 -22.33
C ARG A 68 11.74 8.27 -21.55
N PRO A 69 10.43 8.45 -21.78
CA PRO A 69 9.39 7.61 -21.20
C PRO A 69 9.63 6.14 -21.55
N ARG A 70 9.58 5.24 -20.56
CA ARG A 70 9.75 3.79 -20.73
C ARG A 70 8.65 2.96 -20.07
N SER A 71 7.94 3.52 -19.09
CA SER A 71 6.83 2.84 -18.41
C SER A 71 5.61 2.76 -19.32
N LEU A 72 4.97 1.58 -19.36
CA LEU A 72 3.76 1.34 -20.12
C LEU A 72 2.65 2.32 -19.73
N ASP A 73 2.45 2.59 -18.44
CA ASP A 73 1.43 3.52 -17.94
C ASP A 73 1.67 4.96 -18.40
N VAL A 74 2.93 5.39 -18.40
CA VAL A 74 3.30 6.73 -18.86
C VAL A 74 3.08 6.83 -20.36
N ILE A 75 3.47 5.80 -21.12
CA ILE A 75 3.25 5.73 -22.57
C ILE A 75 1.74 5.69 -22.88
N GLN A 76 0.94 4.96 -22.11
CA GLN A 76 -0.52 4.94 -22.23
C GLN A 76 -1.15 6.30 -21.94
N ARG A 77 -0.70 7.00 -20.88
CA ARG A 77 -1.16 8.35 -20.55
C ARG A 77 -0.74 9.39 -21.57
N ILE A 78 0.46 9.26 -22.14
CA ILE A 78 0.91 10.09 -23.27
C ILE A 78 0.03 9.81 -24.49
N ALA A 79 -0.23 8.55 -24.81
CA ALA A 79 -1.07 8.16 -25.94
C ALA A 79 -2.53 8.64 -25.77
N ALA A 80 -3.08 8.57 -24.56
CA ALA A 80 -4.39 9.11 -24.24
C ALA A 80 -4.40 10.65 -24.29
N GLY A 81 -3.39 11.30 -23.70
CA GLY A 81 -3.27 12.75 -23.66
C GLY A 81 -3.07 13.39 -25.03
N PHE A 82 -2.40 12.69 -25.95
CA PHE A 82 -2.24 13.10 -27.34
C PHE A 82 -3.36 12.61 -28.26
N GLN A 83 -4.27 11.76 -27.77
CA GLN A 83 -5.34 11.16 -28.57
C GLN A 83 -4.78 10.40 -29.79
N ILE A 84 -3.75 9.58 -29.56
CA ILE A 84 -3.09 8.79 -30.61
C ILE A 84 -4.07 7.73 -31.14
N PRO A 85 -4.29 7.63 -32.46
CA PRO A 85 -5.20 6.65 -33.07
C PRO A 85 -4.66 5.23 -32.97
N SER A 86 -5.53 4.22 -33.13
CA SER A 86 -5.23 2.80 -32.92
C SER A 86 -3.95 2.32 -33.60
N GLN A 87 -3.70 2.72 -34.85
CA GLN A 87 -2.48 2.35 -35.57
C GLN A 87 -1.20 2.87 -34.90
N GLY A 88 -1.23 4.11 -34.39
CA GLY A 88 -0.13 4.70 -33.64
C GLY A 88 0.03 4.11 -32.24
N ARG A 89 -1.07 3.67 -31.61
CA ARG A 89 -1.05 2.94 -30.33
C ARG A 89 -0.35 1.59 -30.49
N THR A 90 -0.67 0.84 -31.55
CA THR A 90 -0.01 -0.43 -31.87
C THR A 90 1.49 -0.24 -32.11
N ALA A 91 1.90 0.83 -32.81
CA ALA A 91 3.32 1.14 -33.01
C ALA A 91 4.09 1.40 -31.69
N LEU A 92 3.40 1.91 -30.67
CA LEU A 92 3.93 2.08 -29.31
C LEU A 92 3.86 0.81 -28.44
N GLY A 93 3.39 -0.31 -28.99
CA GLY A 93 3.17 -1.56 -28.24
C GLY A 93 1.97 -1.51 -27.29
N LEU A 94 0.99 -0.63 -27.54
CA LEU A 94 -0.24 -0.48 -26.75
C LEU A 94 -1.43 -1.20 -27.39
N HIS A 95 -2.45 -1.52 -26.59
CA HIS A 95 -3.72 -2.02 -27.09
C HIS A 95 -4.42 -0.97 -28.00
N PRO A 96 -4.97 -1.37 -29.17
CA PRO A 96 -5.50 -0.46 -30.19
C PRO A 96 -6.74 0.34 -29.73
N ASP A 97 -7.56 -0.21 -28.84
CA ASP A 97 -8.83 0.40 -28.43
C ASP A 97 -8.71 1.37 -27.22
N GLY A 98 -7.53 1.45 -26.60
CA GLY A 98 -7.35 2.21 -25.35
C GLY A 98 -8.13 1.63 -24.16
N PRO A 99 -8.03 2.22 -22.96
CA PRO A 99 -8.89 1.85 -21.83
C PRO A 99 -10.35 2.23 -22.12
N GLU A 100 -11.31 1.35 -21.85
CA GLU A 100 -12.73 1.60 -22.10
C GLU A 100 -13.23 2.88 -21.37
N PRO A 101 -13.97 3.77 -22.05
CA PRO A 101 -14.55 4.95 -21.43
C PRO A 101 -15.68 4.54 -20.47
N LYS A 102 -15.52 4.80 -19.17
CA LYS A 102 -16.61 4.70 -18.18
C LYS A 102 -17.78 5.57 -18.63
N THR A 103 -18.90 4.95 -18.96
CA THR A 103 -20.14 5.63 -19.35
C THR A 103 -20.78 6.26 -18.12
N THR A 104 -20.76 7.59 -18.02
CA THR A 104 -21.49 8.33 -16.98
C THR A 104 -22.90 8.64 -17.48
N THR A 105 -23.89 7.91 -16.97
CA THR A 105 -25.30 8.32 -17.05
C THR A 105 -25.55 9.36 -15.94
N PRO A 106 -26.25 10.48 -16.21
CA PRO A 106 -26.38 11.57 -15.25
C PRO A 106 -27.50 11.28 -14.23
N THR A 107 -27.15 10.74 -13.06
CA THR A 107 -28.02 10.81 -11.88
C THR A 107 -27.55 11.99 -11.01
N SER A 108 -28.49 12.87 -10.70
CA SER A 108 -28.29 14.11 -9.96
C SER A 108 -28.06 13.88 -8.47
N GLU A 109 -26.82 14.03 -8.03
CA GLU A 109 -26.43 14.24 -6.62
C GLU A 109 -25.43 15.40 -6.51
N PRO A 110 -25.30 16.08 -5.35
CA PRO A 110 -24.68 17.39 -5.25
C PRO A 110 -23.18 17.33 -5.52
N LYS A 111 -22.70 18.17 -6.45
CA LYS A 111 -21.28 18.33 -6.76
C LYS A 111 -20.51 18.85 -5.56
N THR A 112 -19.93 17.95 -4.77
CA THR A 112 -18.77 18.26 -3.95
C THR A 112 -17.58 18.37 -4.88
N GLN A 113 -17.01 19.57 -5.02
CA GLN A 113 -15.88 19.83 -5.90
C GLN A 113 -14.66 19.05 -5.40
N GLU A 114 -14.39 17.89 -5.99
CA GLU A 114 -13.14 17.16 -5.81
C GLU A 114 -11.96 18.04 -6.27
N THR A 115 -11.19 18.50 -5.30
CA THR A 115 -9.90 19.14 -5.57
C THR A 115 -8.92 18.03 -5.97
N PRO A 116 -8.22 18.11 -7.13
CA PRO A 116 -7.27 17.07 -7.51
C PRO A 116 -6.12 17.04 -6.49
N ARG A 117 -6.03 15.92 -5.73
CA ARG A 117 -5.10 15.67 -4.61
C ARG A 117 -3.60 15.91 -4.92
N ARG A 118 -3.23 16.05 -6.19
CA ARG A 118 -1.87 16.41 -6.64
C ARG A 118 -1.46 17.86 -6.34
N ASN A 119 -2.40 18.73 -5.98
CA ASN A 119 -2.13 20.13 -5.66
C ASN A 119 -1.90 20.39 -4.16
N LEU A 120 -2.02 19.40 -3.27
CA LEU A 120 -1.97 19.65 -1.82
C LEU A 120 -0.60 20.17 -1.36
N LEU A 121 0.51 19.64 -1.86
CA LEU A 121 1.86 20.11 -1.49
C LEU A 121 2.16 21.52 -2.05
N GLY A 122 1.78 21.77 -3.31
CA GLY A 122 1.88 23.09 -3.92
C GLY A 122 0.94 24.11 -3.26
N HIS A 123 -0.23 23.68 -2.80
CA HIS A 123 -1.18 24.48 -2.05
C HIS A 123 -0.65 24.74 -0.63
N LEU A 124 -0.16 23.74 0.10
CA LEU A 124 0.42 23.89 1.44
C LEU A 124 1.66 24.81 1.43
N ILE A 125 2.56 24.68 0.46
CA ILE A 125 3.73 25.57 0.30
C ILE A 125 3.28 27.00 -0.05
N ARG A 126 2.30 27.15 -0.95
CA ARG A 126 1.80 28.46 -1.39
C ARG A 126 0.99 29.16 -0.30
N THR A 127 0.16 28.43 0.44
CA THR A 127 -0.66 28.93 1.55
C THR A 127 0.23 29.30 2.73
N ARG A 128 1.26 28.50 3.06
CA ARG A 128 2.23 28.84 4.11
C ARG A 128 3.10 30.04 3.73
N HIS A 129 3.62 30.09 2.51
CA HIS A 129 4.38 31.25 2.02
C HIS A 129 3.51 32.52 1.92
N GLN A 130 2.22 32.38 1.62
CA GLN A 130 1.29 33.50 1.57
C GLN A 130 0.86 33.98 2.96
N GLN A 131 0.66 33.09 3.93
CA GLN A 131 0.46 33.44 5.34
C GLN A 131 1.67 34.18 5.91
N THR A 132 2.90 33.70 5.67
CA THR A 132 4.13 34.39 6.11
C THR A 132 4.27 35.77 5.47
N ILE A 133 3.87 35.93 4.20
CA ILE A 133 3.85 37.24 3.52
C ILE A 133 2.77 38.15 4.10
N GLU A 134 1.58 37.63 4.43
CA GLU A 134 0.47 38.43 4.95
C GLU A 134 0.72 38.89 6.39
N GLU A 135 1.33 38.05 7.21
CA GLU A 135 1.78 38.40 8.57
C GLU A 135 2.91 39.43 8.53
N ALA A 136 3.95 39.19 7.74
CA ALA A 136 5.06 40.14 7.57
C ALA A 136 4.60 41.47 6.96
N ALA A 137 3.63 41.44 6.02
CA ALA A 137 3.07 42.65 5.43
C ALA A 137 2.23 43.45 6.43
N ARG A 138 1.53 42.78 7.35
CA ARG A 138 0.75 43.42 8.42
C ARG A 138 1.67 44.13 9.41
N ASP A 139 2.75 43.47 9.84
CA ASP A 139 3.71 44.04 10.78
C ASP A 139 4.51 45.20 10.17
N LEU A 140 4.85 45.08 8.88
CA LEU A 140 5.55 46.13 8.13
C LEU A 140 4.61 47.21 7.57
N LYS A 141 3.30 47.16 7.88
CA LYS A 141 2.25 48.06 7.39
C LYS A 141 2.29 48.29 5.88
N MET A 142 2.53 47.23 5.11
CA MET A 142 2.60 47.26 3.65
C MET A 142 1.61 46.28 3.02
N SER A 143 1.33 46.42 1.72
CA SER A 143 0.43 45.47 1.06
C SER A 143 1.17 44.15 0.76
N PRO A 144 0.51 42.98 0.95
CA PRO A 144 1.09 41.67 0.65
C PRO A 144 1.63 41.55 -0.79
N ARG A 145 0.97 42.25 -1.73
CA ARG A 145 1.40 42.34 -3.14
C ARG A 145 2.72 43.09 -3.33
N HIS A 146 3.00 44.10 -2.50
CA HIS A 146 4.27 44.83 -2.54
C HIS A 146 5.41 44.02 -1.90
N LEU A 147 5.16 43.40 -0.75
CA LEU A 147 6.16 42.54 -0.09
C LEU A 147 6.52 41.34 -0.98
N SER A 148 5.53 40.71 -1.61
CA SER A 148 5.74 39.59 -2.55
C SER A 148 6.53 39.97 -3.81
N ARG A 149 6.54 41.26 -4.21
CA ARG A 149 7.39 41.76 -5.31
C ARG A 149 8.83 41.97 -4.88
N LEU A 150 9.08 42.25 -3.60
CA LEU A 150 10.42 42.45 -3.03
C LEU A 150 11.14 41.12 -2.74
N THR A 151 10.41 40.01 -2.59
CA THR A 151 10.96 38.70 -2.16
C THR A 151 11.09 37.66 -3.27
N ARG A 152 10.71 37.98 -4.52
CA ARG A 152 10.77 37.06 -5.66
C ARG A 152 12.08 37.15 -6.46
N VAL A 153 13.21 36.77 -5.86
CA VAL A 153 14.36 36.10 -6.52
C VAL A 153 15.14 35.40 -5.40
N GLY A 154 15.39 34.10 -5.55
CA GLY A 154 16.10 33.28 -4.55
C GLY A 154 17.57 33.67 -4.39
N THR A 155 18.09 33.47 -3.18
CA THR A 155 19.44 33.77 -2.65
C THR A 155 19.70 35.24 -2.27
N GLU A 156 20.23 35.41 -1.04
CA GLU A 156 20.60 36.62 -0.27
C GLU A 156 20.11 38.01 -0.76
N ILE A 157 19.40 38.71 0.13
CA ILE A 157 18.81 40.03 -0.15
C ILE A 157 19.90 41.11 -0.28
N GLU A 158 20.31 41.44 -1.50
CA GLU A 158 20.87 42.77 -1.83
C GLU A 158 19.77 43.67 -2.40
N VAL A 159 19.30 44.63 -1.58
CA VAL A 159 18.32 45.63 -2.04
C VAL A 159 19.03 46.74 -2.80
N HIS A 160 18.56 47.01 -4.02
CA HIS A 160 19.07 48.09 -4.87
C HIS A 160 19.05 49.47 -4.14
N PRO A 161 20.11 50.30 -4.22
CA PRO A 161 20.26 51.52 -3.39
C PRO A 161 19.15 52.56 -3.54
N SER A 162 18.52 52.65 -4.71
CA SER A 162 17.39 53.57 -4.94
C SER A 162 16.12 53.12 -4.22
N THR A 163 15.90 51.81 -4.11
CA THR A 163 14.79 51.22 -3.35
C THR A 163 15.00 51.40 -1.85
N ARG A 164 16.25 51.30 -1.39
CA ARG A 164 16.66 51.57 0.00
C ARG A 164 16.35 53.00 0.45
N ARG A 165 16.74 54.01 -0.35
CA ARG A 165 16.43 55.43 -0.06
C ARG A 165 14.92 55.71 -0.04
N THR A 166 14.15 55.02 -0.88
CA THR A 166 12.70 55.21 -0.95
C THR A 166 11.98 54.62 0.26
N LEU A 167 12.49 53.51 0.82
CA LEU A 167 11.95 52.90 2.02
C LEU A 167 12.31 53.70 3.28
N GLU A 168 13.55 54.19 3.38
CA GLU A 168 14.01 55.04 4.47
C GLU A 168 13.28 56.39 4.51
N SER A 169 13.08 57.06 3.35
CA SER A 169 12.41 58.36 3.33
C SER A 169 10.89 58.29 3.53
N LYS A 170 10.25 57.20 3.12
CA LYS A 170 8.78 57.08 3.14
C LYS A 170 8.24 56.46 4.42
N TYR A 171 9.02 55.63 5.11
CA TYR A 171 8.57 54.89 6.29
C TYR A 171 9.50 55.03 7.52
N GLY A 172 10.64 55.73 7.41
CA GLY A 172 11.48 56.09 8.56
C GLY A 172 12.26 54.93 9.21
N TYR A 173 12.39 53.78 8.53
CA TYR A 173 13.06 52.59 9.07
C TYR A 173 14.51 52.48 8.58
N SER A 174 15.47 52.28 9.50
CA SER A 174 16.84 51.90 9.16
C SER A 174 16.93 50.42 8.84
N PHE A 175 17.50 50.10 7.68
CA PHE A 175 17.62 48.74 7.16
C PHE A 175 18.52 47.82 8.03
N GLU A 176 19.36 48.39 8.91
CA GLU A 176 20.24 47.62 9.80
C GLU A 176 19.49 46.83 10.89
N LYS A 177 18.27 47.25 11.27
CA LYS A 177 17.48 46.53 12.30
C LYS A 177 16.87 45.21 11.82
N LEU A 178 16.66 45.03 10.51
CA LEU A 178 16.08 43.80 9.94
C LEU A 178 17.05 42.62 9.90
N ARG A 179 18.34 42.85 10.23
CA ARG A 179 19.38 41.84 10.16
C ARG A 179 19.70 41.21 11.52
N GLN A 180 19.05 41.64 12.61
CA GLN A 180 19.20 41.00 13.93
C GLN A 180 18.16 39.89 14.15
N PRO A 181 18.55 38.75 14.75
CA PRO A 181 17.62 37.68 15.06
C PRO A 181 16.58 38.12 16.11
N TRP A 182 15.33 37.74 15.90
CA TRP A 182 14.19 38.09 16.75
C TRP A 182 14.25 37.34 18.10
N PRO A 183 13.98 37.99 19.25
CA PRO A 183 14.02 37.31 20.54
C PRO A 183 12.83 36.34 20.70
N PRO A 184 12.99 35.21 21.42
CA PRO A 184 11.91 34.25 21.62
C PRO A 184 10.80 34.83 22.54
N ALA A 185 9.56 34.44 22.27
CA ALA A 185 8.38 34.89 23.03
C ALA A 185 8.39 34.35 24.47
N PRO A 186 7.87 35.11 25.46
CA PRO A 186 7.80 34.67 26.85
C PRO A 186 6.72 33.59 27.05
N PRO A 187 6.88 32.68 28.05
CA PRO A 187 5.92 31.61 28.28
C PRO A 187 4.61 32.13 28.88
N ALA A 188 3.50 31.51 28.47
CA ALA A 188 2.13 31.88 28.84
C ALA A 188 1.84 31.61 30.33
N ARG A 189 1.19 32.57 31.00
CA ARG A 189 0.64 32.45 32.36
C ARG A 189 -0.62 31.59 32.35
N ILE A 190 -0.70 30.64 33.27
CA ILE A 190 -1.95 29.95 33.63
C ILE A 190 -2.64 30.82 34.69
N GLU A 191 -3.82 31.35 34.38
CA GLU A 191 -4.73 31.93 35.38
C GLU A 191 -5.84 30.91 35.68
N GLU A 192 -5.90 30.49 36.95
CA GLU A 192 -7.00 29.72 37.53
C GLU A 192 -8.26 30.59 37.60
N THR A 193 -9.43 30.01 37.27
CA THR A 193 -10.72 30.59 37.67
C THR A 193 -11.62 29.53 38.33
N PRO A 194 -12.48 29.94 39.28
CA PRO A 194 -12.99 29.06 40.33
C PRO A 194 -14.39 28.48 40.07
N ASP A 195 -14.64 27.46 40.88
CA ASP A 195 -15.83 26.62 41.09
C ASP A 195 -17.19 27.35 41.13
N THR A 196 -18.22 26.78 40.50
CA THR A 196 -19.64 26.88 40.94
C THR A 196 -20.53 25.80 40.31
N THR A 197 -21.35 25.23 41.18
CA THR A 197 -22.28 24.10 41.03
C THR A 197 -23.70 24.49 40.58
N LEU A 198 -24.46 23.48 40.13
CA LEU A 198 -25.94 23.27 40.19
C LEU A 198 -26.80 23.48 38.92
N ALA A 199 -27.32 22.33 38.45
CA ALA A 199 -28.72 21.94 38.22
C ALA A 199 -29.63 22.62 37.17
N ASP A 200 -30.17 21.73 36.33
CA ASP A 200 -31.59 21.57 35.96
C ASP A 200 -32.06 21.89 34.52
N SER A 201 -33.03 21.07 34.15
CA SER A 201 -33.58 20.69 32.86
C SER A 201 -34.59 21.69 32.25
N SER A 202 -34.71 21.68 30.91
CA SER A 202 -35.96 21.71 30.10
C SER A 202 -36.03 22.68 28.89
N PHE A 203 -36.23 22.06 27.70
CA PHE A 203 -37.02 22.42 26.49
C PHE A 203 -36.85 23.75 25.69
N LEU A 204 -36.52 23.54 24.39
CA LEU A 204 -37.01 24.14 23.12
C LEU A 204 -37.02 25.68 22.91
N HIS A 205 -36.12 26.18 22.04
CA HIS A 205 -36.40 26.52 20.62
C HIS A 205 -35.17 27.22 19.98
N HIS A 206 -34.86 26.86 18.74
CA HIS A 206 -33.81 27.47 17.88
C HIS A 206 -33.93 29.01 17.77
N PRO A 207 -32.79 29.70 17.65
CA PRO A 207 -32.58 30.46 16.42
C PRO A 207 -31.17 30.27 15.83
N SER A 208 -31.15 30.08 14.51
CA SER A 208 -30.16 30.59 13.55
C SER A 208 -28.68 30.55 13.96
N THR A 209 -28.00 29.45 13.63
CA THR A 209 -26.54 29.34 13.63
C THR A 209 -25.92 30.25 12.56
N GLU A 210 -25.26 31.33 12.98
CA GLU A 210 -24.17 31.93 12.22
C GLU A 210 -23.01 30.93 12.18
N HIS A 211 -22.66 30.50 10.97
CA HIS A 211 -21.51 29.65 10.68
C HIS A 211 -20.22 30.31 11.18
N ARG A 212 -19.68 29.81 12.29
CA ARG A 212 -18.25 29.95 12.58
C ARG A 212 -17.51 28.94 11.71
N ASP A 213 -16.55 29.43 10.94
CA ASP A 213 -15.63 28.66 10.11
C ASP A 213 -14.89 27.60 10.97
N GLU A 214 -15.38 26.37 10.95
CA GLU A 214 -14.74 25.17 11.52
C GLU A 214 -13.66 24.57 10.58
N GLY A 215 -13.16 25.34 9.62
CA GLY A 215 -12.18 24.89 8.62
C GLY A 215 -10.70 24.98 9.02
N GLN A 216 -10.36 25.33 10.27
CA GLN A 216 -8.98 25.64 10.69
C GLN A 216 -8.42 24.80 11.85
N ALA A 217 -8.99 23.63 12.13
CA ALA A 217 -8.35 22.64 12.99
C ALA A 217 -7.37 21.76 12.16
N THR A 218 -6.08 22.02 12.38
CA THR A 218 -4.87 21.36 11.88
C THR A 218 -4.96 19.83 11.65
N ALA A 219 -4.92 19.41 10.39
CA ALA A 219 -4.70 18.01 10.02
C ALA A 219 -3.20 17.67 10.12
N PHE A 220 -2.82 16.94 11.17
CA PHE A 220 -1.53 16.22 11.22
C PHE A 220 -1.48 15.22 10.06
N THR A 221 -0.42 15.22 9.27
CA THR A 221 -0.22 14.19 8.24
C THR A 221 0.22 12.88 8.89
N VAL A 222 -0.05 11.74 8.25
CA VAL A 222 0.47 10.42 8.66
C VAL A 222 1.99 10.43 8.89
N ALA A 223 2.72 11.17 8.05
CA ALA A 223 4.16 11.34 8.19
C ALA A 223 4.54 12.05 9.51
N ASP A 224 3.69 12.94 10.02
CA ASP A 224 3.91 13.58 11.31
C ASP A 224 3.67 12.61 12.49
N GLN A 225 2.69 11.69 12.37
CA GLN A 225 2.48 10.63 13.37
C GLN A 225 3.65 9.64 13.41
N ALA A 226 4.08 9.17 12.24
CA ALA A 226 5.24 8.27 12.14
C ALA A 226 6.54 8.94 12.59
N ALA A 227 6.71 10.24 12.32
CA ALA A 227 7.85 11.00 12.81
C ALA A 227 7.85 11.14 14.34
N LEU A 228 6.69 11.43 14.94
CA LEU A 228 6.55 11.50 16.39
C LEU A 228 6.85 10.15 17.05
N TRP A 229 6.30 9.08 16.48
CA TRP A 229 6.58 7.71 16.91
C TRP A 229 8.09 7.41 16.91
N LEU A 230 8.82 7.81 15.85
CA LEU A 230 10.27 7.54 15.76
C LEU A 230 11.07 8.40 16.74
N ASP A 231 10.69 9.66 16.96
CA ASP A 231 11.32 10.51 17.97
C ASP A 231 11.17 9.91 19.39
N GLU A 232 9.98 9.40 19.72
CA GLU A 232 9.72 8.74 21.02
C GLU A 232 10.56 7.46 21.19
N ARG A 233 10.63 6.61 20.16
CA ARG A 233 11.38 5.32 20.18
C ARG A 233 12.89 5.48 20.27
N THR A 234 13.40 6.58 19.72
CA THR A 234 14.83 6.92 19.74
C THR A 234 15.23 7.74 20.96
N GLY A 235 14.27 8.23 21.75
CA GLY A 235 14.52 9.19 22.82
C GLY A 235 15.03 10.54 22.30
N SER A 236 14.77 10.84 21.03
CA SER A 236 15.21 12.07 20.37
C SER A 236 14.33 13.27 20.75
N ARG A 237 14.83 14.47 20.47
CA ARG A 237 14.04 15.70 20.60
C ARG A 237 12.87 15.64 19.62
N VAL A 238 11.65 15.85 20.11
CA VAL A 238 10.42 15.96 19.31
C VAL A 238 10.63 16.93 18.13
N GLY A 239 10.29 16.46 16.93
CA GLY A 239 10.43 17.16 15.65
C GLY A 239 11.75 16.92 14.91
N LEU A 240 12.71 16.17 15.48
CA LEU A 240 13.98 15.87 14.81
C LEU A 240 13.77 14.96 13.60
N THR A 241 13.01 13.88 13.74
CA THR A 241 12.68 12.98 12.63
C THR A 241 11.94 13.73 11.53
N ARG A 242 11.02 14.63 11.91
CA ARG A 242 10.31 15.47 10.95
C ARG A 242 11.26 16.33 10.12
N GLN A 243 12.28 16.91 10.74
CA GLN A 243 13.30 17.67 10.03
C GLN A 243 14.07 16.78 9.04
N ARG A 244 14.52 15.60 9.47
CA ARG A 244 15.21 14.64 8.60
C ARG A 244 14.34 14.23 7.41
N ILE A 245 13.05 13.94 7.63
CA ILE A 245 12.11 13.64 6.54
C ILE A 245 12.04 14.77 5.51
N LEU A 246 11.97 16.04 5.96
CA LEU A 246 11.96 17.18 5.05
C LEU A 246 13.26 17.31 4.24
N GLU A 247 14.40 17.02 4.86
CA GLU A 247 15.71 17.00 4.19
C GLU A 247 15.76 15.88 3.12
N HIS A 248 15.27 14.68 3.44
CA HIS A 248 15.11 13.60 2.46
C HIS A 248 14.17 13.98 1.32
N LEU A 249 12.99 14.52 1.62
CA LEU A 249 12.01 14.97 0.62
C LEU A 249 12.58 16.02 -0.32
N ALA A 250 13.46 16.91 0.16
CA ALA A 250 14.13 17.90 -0.67
C ALA A 250 15.15 17.28 -1.65
N GLN A 251 15.71 16.11 -1.31
CA GLN A 251 16.69 15.38 -2.11
C GLN A 251 16.06 14.28 -2.99
N LEU A 252 14.83 13.87 -2.68
CA LEU A 252 14.14 12.79 -3.38
C LEU A 252 13.84 13.17 -4.83
N ASN A 253 14.36 12.37 -5.76
CA ASN A 253 13.98 12.41 -7.15
C ASN A 253 12.95 11.31 -7.42
N LEU A 254 11.70 11.70 -7.75
CA LEU A 254 10.63 10.76 -8.08
C LEU A 254 11.05 9.77 -9.17
N ASP A 255 11.84 10.20 -10.15
CA ASP A 255 12.36 9.32 -11.22
C ASP A 255 13.22 8.18 -10.63
N GLN A 256 14.02 8.46 -9.58
CA GLN A 256 14.86 7.45 -8.92
C GLN A 256 14.05 6.49 -8.05
N ILE A 257 12.96 6.95 -7.44
CA ILE A 257 12.03 6.10 -6.68
C ILE A 257 11.35 5.12 -7.64
N GLU A 258 10.85 5.62 -8.77
CA GLU A 258 10.22 4.80 -9.81
C GLU A 258 11.21 3.81 -10.44
N ASP A 259 12.43 4.24 -10.78
CA ASP A 259 13.49 3.35 -11.29
C ASP A 259 13.90 2.28 -10.25
N GLY A 260 13.90 2.64 -8.97
CA GLY A 260 14.11 1.70 -7.86
C GLY A 260 13.01 0.65 -7.80
N ALA A 261 11.75 1.09 -7.77
CA ALA A 261 10.58 0.19 -7.77
C ALA A 261 10.58 -0.74 -9.00
N TYR A 262 10.89 -0.21 -10.18
CA TYR A 262 11.00 -1.01 -11.40
C TYR A 262 12.09 -2.09 -11.28
N ARG A 263 13.27 -1.75 -10.77
CA ARG A 263 14.36 -2.75 -10.59
C ARG A 263 13.98 -3.83 -9.58
N ARG A 264 13.32 -3.47 -8.48
CA ARG A 264 12.84 -4.43 -7.48
C ARG A 264 11.79 -5.40 -8.05
N SER A 265 10.87 -4.89 -8.88
CA SER A 265 9.83 -5.71 -9.53
C SER A 265 10.39 -6.84 -10.40
N ARG A 266 11.66 -6.73 -10.85
CA ARG A 266 12.33 -7.75 -11.68
C ARG A 266 13.02 -8.84 -10.89
N VAL A 267 13.16 -8.70 -9.57
CA VAL A 267 13.69 -9.76 -8.71
C VAL A 267 12.62 -10.84 -8.64
N SER A 268 12.89 -12.08 -9.03
CA SER A 268 11.90 -13.16 -8.98
C SER A 268 11.70 -13.72 -7.57
N GLN A 269 10.59 -14.41 -7.36
CA GLN A 269 10.33 -15.15 -6.12
C GLN A 269 11.45 -16.15 -5.79
N ARG A 270 11.95 -16.83 -6.82
CA ARG A 270 13.01 -17.82 -6.70
C ARG A 270 14.34 -17.20 -6.28
N GLU A 271 14.72 -16.06 -6.85
CA GLU A 271 15.93 -15.33 -6.44
C GLU A 271 15.89 -14.94 -4.96
N ILE A 272 14.71 -14.57 -4.44
CA ILE A 272 14.50 -14.29 -3.01
C ILE A 272 14.69 -15.57 -2.18
N ALA A 273 14.02 -16.66 -2.56
CA ALA A 273 14.09 -17.93 -1.84
C ALA A 273 15.53 -18.49 -1.80
N ASP A 274 16.23 -18.48 -2.92
CA ASP A 274 17.60 -19.00 -3.04
C ASP A 274 18.59 -18.15 -2.22
N ALA A 275 18.43 -16.82 -2.24
CA ALA A 275 19.27 -15.91 -1.48
C ALA A 275 19.09 -16.10 0.04
N LEU A 276 17.84 -16.20 0.51
CA LEU A 276 17.56 -16.37 1.93
C LEU A 276 17.90 -17.78 2.44
N THR A 277 17.71 -18.81 1.61
CA THR A 277 18.19 -20.17 1.91
C THR A 277 19.71 -20.18 2.08
N SER A 278 20.43 -19.43 1.26
CA SER A 278 21.90 -19.31 1.36
C SER A 278 22.34 -18.51 2.59
N TYR A 279 21.58 -17.47 2.96
CA TYR A 279 21.83 -16.64 4.13
C TYR A 279 21.65 -17.45 5.43
N TYR A 280 20.52 -18.14 5.57
CA TYR A 280 20.17 -18.89 6.78
C TYR A 280 20.59 -20.36 6.67
N LYS A 281 21.81 -20.67 7.14
CA LYS A 281 22.28 -22.06 7.22
C LYS A 281 21.45 -22.86 8.23
N THR A 282 20.83 -23.95 7.79
CA THR A 282 20.14 -24.91 8.66
C THR A 282 21.17 -25.81 9.35
N THR A 283 21.22 -25.83 10.69
CA THR A 283 22.22 -26.59 11.45
C THR A 283 21.79 -28.01 11.81
N ASP A 284 20.51 -28.25 12.05
CA ASP A 284 19.98 -29.53 12.54
C ASP A 284 19.03 -30.24 11.55
N GLY A 285 18.61 -29.53 10.49
CA GLY A 285 17.65 -30.02 9.50
C GLY A 285 16.20 -30.09 9.98
N THR A 286 15.91 -29.63 11.20
CA THR A 286 14.54 -29.59 11.76
C THR A 286 13.69 -28.61 10.96
N PHE A 287 14.24 -27.42 10.72
CA PHE A 287 13.61 -26.38 9.94
C PHE A 287 14.24 -26.30 8.55
N LYS A 288 13.40 -26.22 7.52
CA LYS A 288 13.82 -26.08 6.12
C LYS A 288 12.89 -25.12 5.39
N PRO A 289 13.40 -24.40 4.38
CA PRO A 289 12.53 -23.70 3.45
C PRO A 289 11.53 -24.69 2.82
N TYR A 290 10.27 -24.30 2.76
CA TYR A 290 9.20 -25.09 2.17
C TYR A 290 9.53 -25.33 0.69
N SER A 291 9.50 -26.60 0.31
CA SER A 291 9.76 -27.03 -1.05
C SER A 291 8.76 -28.10 -1.47
N ALA A 292 8.44 -28.10 -2.75
CA ALA A 292 7.52 -29.07 -3.34
C ALA A 292 7.94 -29.39 -4.77
N LYS A 293 7.64 -30.61 -5.19
CA LYS A 293 7.70 -31.05 -6.58
C LYS A 293 6.30 -31.04 -7.17
N VAL A 294 6.05 -30.14 -8.11
CA VAL A 294 4.81 -30.03 -8.87
C VAL A 294 5.05 -30.68 -10.23
N GLU A 295 4.48 -31.87 -10.43
CA GLU A 295 4.82 -32.75 -11.54
C GLU A 295 6.33 -33.02 -11.64
N SER A 296 7.01 -32.42 -12.62
CA SER A 296 8.45 -32.50 -12.82
C SER A 296 9.21 -31.29 -12.26
N ALA A 297 8.53 -30.17 -12.02
CA ALA A 297 9.15 -28.92 -11.58
C ALA A 297 9.40 -28.92 -10.07
N SER A 298 10.59 -28.48 -9.65
CA SER A 298 10.94 -28.30 -8.24
C SER A 298 10.78 -26.83 -7.86
N ILE A 299 9.99 -26.58 -6.82
CA ILE A 299 9.65 -25.28 -6.27
C ILE A 299 10.21 -25.20 -4.86
N SER A 300 10.78 -24.04 -4.52
CA SER A 300 11.18 -23.69 -3.15
C SER A 300 10.70 -22.28 -2.85
N THR A 301 10.37 -22.03 -1.59
CA THR A 301 9.95 -20.70 -1.11
C THR A 301 10.86 -20.22 0.01
N SER A 302 10.72 -18.96 0.41
CA SER A 302 11.36 -18.41 1.61
C SER A 302 10.60 -18.72 2.91
N VAL A 303 9.51 -19.48 2.87
CA VAL A 303 8.76 -19.87 4.08
C VAL A 303 9.50 -21.02 4.75
N LEU A 304 10.12 -20.76 5.90
CA LEU A 304 10.76 -21.76 6.74
C LEU A 304 9.70 -22.56 7.51
N THR A 305 9.69 -23.88 7.35
CA THR A 305 8.73 -24.78 8.00
C THR A 305 9.43 -26.06 8.51
N ARG A 306 8.65 -27.00 9.04
CA ARG A 306 9.06 -28.35 9.44
C ARG A 306 7.94 -29.34 9.12
N SER A 307 8.24 -30.63 9.11
CA SER A 307 7.36 -31.67 8.57
C SER A 307 5.98 -31.78 9.25
N ASP A 308 5.91 -31.50 10.55
CA ASP A 308 4.67 -31.50 11.34
C ASP A 308 3.89 -30.18 11.26
N TRP A 309 4.37 -29.20 10.49
CA TRP A 309 3.71 -27.91 10.25
C TRP A 309 3.08 -27.79 8.86
N THR A 310 3.12 -28.83 8.05
CA THR A 310 2.47 -28.90 6.74
C THR A 310 1.45 -30.02 6.72
N ASP A 311 0.52 -30.00 5.77
CA ASP A 311 -0.53 -31.02 5.66
C ASP A 311 -1.36 -31.16 6.95
N LEU A 312 -1.59 -30.04 7.63
CA LEU A 312 -2.19 -30.00 8.98
C LEU A 312 -3.65 -30.44 8.98
N ALA A 313 -4.44 -30.08 7.96
CA ALA A 313 -5.88 -30.39 7.92
C ALA A 313 -6.64 -29.94 9.19
N LEU A 314 -6.24 -28.83 9.80
CA LEU A 314 -6.79 -28.35 11.07
C LEU A 314 -8.04 -27.49 10.82
N PRO A 315 -9.24 -27.90 11.26
CA PRO A 315 -10.44 -27.08 11.12
C PRO A 315 -10.37 -25.80 11.96
N LEU A 316 -10.78 -24.67 11.38
CA LEU A 316 -10.82 -23.35 12.03
C LEU A 316 -12.26 -22.95 12.35
N GLY A 317 -12.44 -22.10 13.37
CA GLY A 317 -13.77 -21.60 13.77
C GLY A 317 -14.62 -22.60 14.55
N VAL A 318 -14.03 -23.73 14.95
CA VAL A 318 -14.68 -24.78 15.75
C VAL A 318 -14.04 -24.93 17.13
N GLY A 319 -13.41 -23.87 17.64
CA GLY A 319 -12.75 -23.84 18.96
C GLY A 319 -11.40 -24.56 19.01
N ARG A 320 -10.74 -24.75 17.86
CA ARG A 320 -9.44 -25.45 17.77
C ARG A 320 -8.25 -24.51 17.52
N ASP A 321 -8.51 -23.25 17.20
CA ASP A 321 -7.54 -22.17 17.00
C ASP A 321 -7.49 -21.23 18.21
N ASN A 322 -6.87 -21.72 19.28
CA ASN A 322 -6.84 -21.09 20.59
C ASN A 322 -5.60 -20.21 20.77
N LEU A 323 -5.72 -18.92 20.46
CA LEU A 323 -4.65 -17.94 20.66
C LEU A 323 -4.96 -17.11 21.90
N GLN A 324 -4.04 -17.11 22.86
CA GLN A 324 -4.22 -16.41 24.13
C GLN A 324 -3.48 -15.08 24.11
N LEU A 325 -4.22 -13.98 24.30
CA LEU A 325 -3.64 -12.66 24.43
C LEU A 325 -2.97 -12.48 25.81
N GLN A 326 -1.67 -12.18 25.78
CA GLN A 326 -0.85 -11.84 26.94
C GLN A 326 -0.78 -10.32 27.11
N TRP A 327 -1.41 -9.82 28.17
CA TRP A 327 -1.39 -8.39 28.52
C TRP A 327 -0.06 -7.98 29.17
N GLY A 328 0.49 -6.81 28.80
CA GLY A 328 1.62 -6.18 29.50
C GLY A 328 3.04 -6.50 29.01
N THR A 329 3.19 -7.08 27.81
CA THR A 329 4.50 -7.46 27.23
C THR A 329 5.17 -6.39 26.38
N SER A 330 4.53 -5.24 26.15
CA SER A 330 4.99 -4.20 25.22
C SER A 330 5.79 -3.11 25.94
N LYS A 331 7.07 -3.37 26.23
CA LYS A 331 8.03 -2.25 26.26
C LYS A 331 8.53 -2.02 24.84
N PRO A 332 8.43 -0.80 24.29
CA PRO A 332 9.03 -0.49 22.99
C PRO A 332 10.54 -0.72 23.08
N GLN A 333 11.09 -1.48 22.12
CA GLN A 333 12.53 -1.66 22.02
C GLN A 333 13.16 -0.31 21.72
N SER A 334 14.04 0.17 22.60
CA SER A 334 14.76 1.43 22.39
C SER A 334 15.59 1.35 21.12
N PHE A 335 15.44 2.34 20.26
CA PHE A 335 15.99 2.35 18.91
C PHE A 335 17.18 3.30 18.86
N THR A 336 18.41 2.78 18.92
CA THR A 336 19.62 3.62 19.04
C THR A 336 20.60 3.48 17.87
N ASP A 337 20.29 2.64 16.90
CA ASP A 337 21.16 2.38 15.75
C ASP A 337 20.84 3.35 14.61
N GLU A 338 21.81 4.20 14.26
CA GLU A 338 21.65 5.22 13.22
C GLU A 338 21.28 4.62 11.85
N ILE A 339 21.78 3.42 11.51
CA ILE A 339 21.45 2.75 10.24
C ILE A 339 19.95 2.44 10.20
N CYS A 340 19.41 1.98 11.32
CA CYS A 340 18.01 1.64 11.45
C CYS A 340 17.13 2.90 11.44
N ILE A 341 17.57 3.98 12.12
CA ILE A 341 16.88 5.27 12.15
C ILE A 341 16.79 5.87 10.75
N GLU A 342 17.89 5.83 10.00
CA GLU A 342 17.96 6.34 8.64
C GLU A 342 17.04 5.55 7.70
N ALA A 343 17.00 4.22 7.82
CA ALA A 343 16.13 3.37 7.02
C ALA A 343 14.64 3.66 7.29
N ALA A 344 14.25 3.77 8.57
CA ALA A 344 12.89 4.13 8.97
C ALA A 344 12.51 5.55 8.47
N THR A 345 13.41 6.52 8.63
CA THR A 345 13.22 7.90 8.16
C THR A 345 13.01 7.94 6.64
N THR A 346 13.84 7.22 5.89
CA THR A 346 13.73 7.09 4.43
C THR A 346 12.38 6.48 4.03
N ARG A 347 11.94 5.41 4.72
CA ARG A 347 10.63 4.78 4.48
C ARG A 347 9.47 5.76 4.67
N ILE A 348 9.49 6.56 5.74
CA ILE A 348 8.45 7.56 6.00
C ILE A 348 8.47 8.64 4.91
N ALA A 349 9.66 9.13 4.52
CA ALA A 349 9.82 10.14 3.48
C ALA A 349 9.28 9.65 2.12
N GLU A 350 9.59 8.41 1.74
CA GLU A 350 9.09 7.81 0.50
C GLU A 350 7.57 7.61 0.50
N ALA A 351 7.00 7.11 1.60
CA ALA A 351 5.55 6.98 1.75
C ALA A 351 4.85 8.34 1.64
N ALA A 352 5.42 9.38 2.27
CA ALA A 352 4.92 10.74 2.16
C ALA A 352 5.01 11.29 0.73
N ALA A 353 6.11 11.03 0.01
CA ALA A 353 6.31 11.45 -1.37
C ALA A 353 5.34 10.77 -2.35
N ALA A 354 5.06 9.48 -2.13
CA ALA A 354 4.10 8.71 -2.91
C ALA A 354 2.64 9.09 -2.60
N GLY A 355 2.39 9.85 -1.53
CA GLY A 355 1.05 10.16 -1.04
C GLY A 355 0.34 8.94 -0.46
N THR A 356 1.09 7.93 -0.03
CA THR A 356 0.54 6.73 0.58
C THR A 356 0.03 7.05 1.98
N LYS A 357 -1.21 6.63 2.27
CA LYS A 357 -1.73 6.66 3.63
C LYS A 357 -1.17 5.47 4.39
N VAL A 358 -0.55 5.73 5.54
CA VAL A 358 -0.18 4.72 6.53
C VAL A 358 -1.07 4.96 7.75
N ILE A 359 -1.76 3.93 8.20
CA ILE A 359 -2.64 4.02 9.37
C ILE A 359 -1.99 3.17 10.45
N ASN A 360 -1.78 3.75 11.63
CA ASN A 360 -1.25 2.98 12.76
C ASN A 360 -2.41 2.22 13.41
N THR A 361 -2.52 0.93 13.13
CA THR A 361 -3.49 0.02 13.73
C THR A 361 -2.81 -0.92 14.73
N ALA A 362 -3.59 -1.56 15.59
CA ALA A 362 -3.08 -2.61 16.46
C ALA A 362 -2.86 -3.90 15.66
N LEU A 363 -1.81 -4.65 15.98
CA LEU A 363 -1.52 -5.97 15.42
C LEU A 363 -1.31 -6.97 16.55
N TYR A 364 -1.52 -8.25 16.25
CA TYR A 364 -1.03 -9.33 17.08
C TYR A 364 0.39 -9.74 16.66
N ARG A 365 1.30 -9.81 17.63
CA ARG A 365 2.61 -10.47 17.49
C ARG A 365 2.60 -11.83 18.14
N LEU A 366 3.20 -12.81 17.48
CA LEU A 366 3.36 -14.16 18.00
C LEU A 366 4.48 -14.22 19.04
N LEU A 367 4.23 -14.87 20.17
CA LEU A 367 5.24 -15.14 21.21
C LEU A 367 5.76 -16.58 21.12
N ASP A 368 4.83 -17.52 21.01
CA ASP A 368 5.09 -18.94 20.82
C ASP A 368 3.88 -19.59 20.16
N ILE A 369 4.09 -20.78 19.58
CA ILE A 369 3.05 -21.55 18.91
C ILE A 369 3.31 -23.04 19.04
N SER A 370 2.24 -23.79 19.26
CA SER A 370 2.14 -25.23 19.08
C SER A 370 0.97 -25.51 18.14
N ILE A 371 1.27 -26.03 16.95
CA ILE A 371 0.27 -26.35 15.94
C ILE A 371 0.36 -27.81 15.55
N SER A 372 -0.80 -28.44 15.38
CA SER A 372 -0.98 -29.82 14.96
C SER A 372 -2.28 -29.97 14.16
N PRO A 373 -2.54 -31.13 13.54
CA PRO A 373 -3.84 -31.40 12.94
C PRO A 373 -5.05 -31.32 13.88
N THR A 374 -4.81 -31.36 15.19
CA THR A 374 -5.88 -31.40 16.19
C THR A 374 -6.14 -30.05 16.85
N ASN A 375 -5.11 -29.22 16.97
CA ASN A 375 -5.20 -27.93 17.65
C ASN A 375 -4.10 -26.96 17.19
N LEU A 376 -4.42 -25.69 17.29
CA LEU A 376 -3.48 -24.58 17.30
C LEU A 376 -3.60 -23.89 18.65
N VAL A 377 -2.49 -23.82 19.37
CA VAL A 377 -2.36 -23.10 20.63
C VAL A 377 -1.19 -22.13 20.50
N ALA A 378 -1.42 -20.86 20.77
CA ALA A 378 -0.37 -19.85 20.71
C ALA A 378 -0.54 -18.78 21.79
N ASN A 379 0.57 -18.18 22.21
CA ASN A 379 0.54 -16.94 22.97
C ASN A 379 0.82 -15.78 22.04
N ILE A 380 0.01 -14.73 22.13
CA ILE A 380 0.15 -13.50 21.34
C ILE A 380 0.21 -12.28 22.25
N ALA A 381 0.70 -11.17 21.72
CA ALA A 381 0.68 -9.88 22.37
C ALA A 381 0.30 -8.77 21.39
N LEU A 382 -0.11 -7.62 21.92
CA LEU A 382 -0.40 -6.45 21.09
C LEU A 382 0.88 -5.70 20.73
N THR A 383 0.91 -5.20 19.50
CA THR A 383 1.89 -4.24 19.00
C THR A 383 1.20 -3.24 18.07
N GLU A 384 1.93 -2.22 17.63
CA GLU A 384 1.43 -1.25 16.66
C GLU A 384 1.95 -1.56 15.25
N PHE A 385 1.17 -1.22 14.22
CA PHE A 385 1.58 -1.39 12.82
C PHE A 385 2.87 -0.62 12.51
N LEU A 386 3.06 0.58 13.07
CA LEU A 386 4.29 1.35 12.90
C LEU A 386 5.53 0.63 13.48
N ASP A 387 5.36 -0.16 14.55
CA ASP A 387 6.46 -0.96 15.10
C ASP A 387 6.97 -1.96 14.08
N TYR A 388 6.05 -2.61 13.37
CA TYR A 388 6.37 -3.55 12.31
C TYR A 388 6.91 -2.83 11.05
N ALA A 389 6.18 -1.82 10.56
CA ALA A 389 6.44 -1.15 9.29
C ALA A 389 7.78 -0.39 9.25
N LEU A 390 8.28 0.03 10.41
CA LEU A 390 9.54 0.77 10.54
C LEU A 390 10.68 -0.09 11.10
N THR A 391 10.48 -1.41 11.21
CA THR A 391 11.53 -2.38 11.60
C THR A 391 11.57 -3.58 10.65
N MET A 392 10.79 -4.63 10.93
CA MET A 392 10.83 -5.91 10.22
C MET A 392 10.42 -5.77 8.75
N ASP A 393 9.48 -4.88 8.42
CA ASP A 393 9.07 -4.61 7.04
C ASP A 393 10.21 -4.05 6.17
N LEU A 394 11.19 -3.38 6.79
CA LEU A 394 12.34 -2.81 6.08
C LEU A 394 13.28 -3.89 5.52
N LEU A 395 13.23 -5.11 6.06
CA LEU A 395 14.07 -6.24 5.64
C LEU A 395 13.76 -6.69 4.21
N GLU A 396 12.51 -6.60 3.78
CA GLU A 396 12.11 -6.91 2.40
C GLU A 396 12.79 -5.94 1.44
N ARG A 397 12.70 -4.64 1.72
CA ARG A 397 13.27 -3.60 0.86
C ARG A 397 14.79 -3.71 0.76
N GLU A 398 15.48 -3.93 1.88
CA GLU A 398 16.93 -4.13 1.90
C GLU A 398 17.35 -5.34 1.04
N LEU A 399 16.62 -6.45 1.16
CA LEU A 399 16.87 -7.65 0.37
C LEU A 399 16.65 -7.38 -1.12
N LEU A 400 15.50 -6.80 -1.48
CA LEU A 400 15.17 -6.50 -2.88
C LEU A 400 16.17 -5.52 -3.50
N ASP A 401 16.61 -4.49 -2.77
CA ASP A 401 17.64 -3.56 -3.23
C ASP A 401 18.99 -4.26 -3.47
N THR A 402 19.36 -5.16 -2.57
CA THR A 402 20.59 -5.96 -2.69
C THR A 402 20.55 -6.85 -3.93
N LEU A 403 19.46 -7.59 -4.13
CA LEU A 403 19.28 -8.50 -5.27
C LEU A 403 19.13 -7.76 -6.60
N ALA A 404 18.41 -6.64 -6.61
CA ALA A 404 18.24 -5.78 -7.79
C ALA A 404 19.58 -5.22 -8.30
N LEU A 405 20.54 -5.01 -7.41
CA LEU A 405 21.92 -4.63 -7.73
C LEU A 405 22.83 -5.83 -8.09
N ARG A 406 22.26 -7.03 -8.23
CA ARG A 406 22.97 -8.29 -8.51
C ARG A 406 24.05 -8.61 -7.48
N ARG A 407 23.83 -8.21 -6.21
CA ARG A 407 24.69 -8.54 -5.07
C ARG A 407 24.14 -9.75 -4.34
N SER A 408 25.02 -10.48 -3.65
CA SER A 408 24.62 -11.60 -2.80
C SER A 408 24.18 -11.06 -1.44
N ALA A 409 23.02 -11.52 -0.95
CA ALA A 409 22.58 -11.28 0.41
C ALA A 409 23.31 -12.27 1.34
N GLN A 410 24.36 -11.79 2.02
CA GLN A 410 25.16 -12.57 2.97
C GLN A 410 25.29 -11.81 4.29
N PRO A 411 25.54 -12.50 5.41
CA PRO A 411 25.82 -11.83 6.67
C PRO A 411 26.94 -10.78 6.52
N GLY A 412 26.70 -9.58 7.03
CA GLY A 412 27.58 -8.41 6.91
C GLY A 412 27.28 -7.51 5.70
N MET A 413 26.44 -7.95 4.74
CA MET A 413 26.06 -7.18 3.55
C MET A 413 24.65 -6.59 3.61
N THR A 414 23.86 -7.01 4.60
CA THR A 414 22.46 -6.63 4.82
C THR A 414 22.31 -6.16 6.26
N PRO A 415 22.73 -4.93 6.60
CA PRO A 415 22.87 -4.49 7.98
C PRO A 415 21.56 -4.50 8.79
N LEU A 416 20.41 -4.21 8.18
CA LEU A 416 19.13 -4.30 8.89
C LEU A 416 18.82 -5.76 9.22
N ARG A 417 19.02 -6.69 8.28
CA ARG A 417 18.85 -8.12 8.52
C ARG A 417 19.82 -8.66 9.56
N ASP A 418 21.09 -8.26 9.49
CA ASP A 418 22.11 -8.63 10.48
C ASP A 418 21.74 -8.10 11.88
N ARG A 419 20.92 -7.06 11.97
CA ARG A 419 20.43 -6.49 13.23
C ARG A 419 19.18 -7.17 13.76
N TYR A 420 18.16 -7.36 12.92
CA TYR A 420 16.83 -7.81 13.33
C TYR A 420 16.60 -9.31 13.21
N LEU A 421 17.24 -9.96 12.25
CA LEU A 421 17.02 -11.37 11.92
C LEU A 421 18.33 -12.05 11.46
N PRO A 422 19.41 -12.02 12.26
CA PRO A 422 20.76 -12.39 11.82
C PRO A 422 20.96 -13.88 11.52
N ASP A 423 20.21 -14.75 12.18
CA ASP A 423 20.43 -16.19 12.12
C ASP A 423 19.15 -17.01 12.32
N MET A 424 19.26 -18.33 12.17
CA MET A 424 18.12 -19.22 12.29
C MET A 424 17.49 -19.21 13.69
N ALA A 425 18.29 -19.03 14.76
CA ALA A 425 17.78 -18.97 16.12
C ALA A 425 16.88 -17.74 16.33
N SER A 426 17.23 -16.62 15.70
CA SER A 426 16.42 -15.40 15.67
C SER A 426 15.09 -15.60 14.92
N VAL A 427 15.08 -16.41 13.85
CA VAL A 427 13.87 -16.68 13.06
C VAL A 427 12.85 -17.47 13.88
N VAL A 428 13.27 -18.58 14.50
CA VAL A 428 12.34 -19.49 15.20
C VAL A 428 11.93 -19.00 16.59
N ASN A 429 12.69 -18.08 17.20
CA ASN A 429 12.35 -17.47 18.48
C ASN A 429 11.40 -16.27 18.29
N ALA A 430 10.13 -16.56 17.98
CA ALA A 430 9.11 -15.55 17.70
C ALA A 430 8.98 -14.50 18.82
N GLY A 431 8.94 -14.93 20.08
CA GLY A 431 8.79 -14.03 21.24
C GLY A 431 9.94 -13.05 21.48
N ALA A 432 11.13 -13.32 20.94
CA ALA A 432 12.28 -12.42 21.08
C ALA A 432 12.28 -11.25 20.07
N ARG A 433 11.31 -11.19 19.15
CA ARG A 433 11.24 -10.18 18.08
C ARG A 433 9.80 -9.77 17.78
N LEU A 434 9.62 -8.80 16.88
CA LEU A 434 8.32 -8.46 16.32
C LEU A 434 7.93 -9.50 15.26
N CYS A 435 7.27 -10.58 15.69
CA CYS A 435 6.75 -11.60 14.79
C CYS A 435 5.28 -11.29 14.44
N CYS A 436 5.07 -10.34 13.54
CA CYS A 436 3.73 -9.92 13.09
C CYS A 436 3.40 -10.58 11.76
N GLY A 437 2.54 -11.58 11.78
CA GLY A 437 2.18 -12.37 10.62
C GLY A 437 0.68 -12.50 10.50
N GLY A 438 0.22 -13.45 9.70
CA GLY A 438 -1.21 -13.70 9.62
C GLY A 438 -1.59 -14.86 8.73
N VAL A 439 -2.70 -14.66 8.02
CA VAL A 439 -3.41 -15.72 7.29
C VAL A 439 -3.40 -15.41 5.80
N LEU A 440 -3.27 -16.47 5.01
CA LEU A 440 -3.46 -16.41 3.57
C LEU A 440 -4.23 -17.67 3.16
N ALA A 441 -5.29 -17.47 2.38
CA ALA A 441 -6.25 -18.51 2.07
C ALA A 441 -6.30 -18.79 0.57
N LEU A 442 -6.18 -20.06 0.19
CA LEU A 442 -6.70 -20.50 -1.09
C LEU A 442 -8.23 -20.53 -0.98
N PHE A 443 -8.90 -19.60 -1.67
CA PHE A 443 -10.35 -19.66 -1.84
C PHE A 443 -10.72 -20.63 -2.97
N ALA A 444 -11.58 -21.60 -2.66
CA ALA A 444 -12.11 -22.58 -3.61
C ALA A 444 -13.64 -22.70 -3.43
N ALA A 445 -14.41 -22.39 -4.47
CA ALA A 445 -15.87 -22.55 -4.45
C ALA A 445 -16.34 -23.51 -5.55
N ALA A 446 -17.15 -24.49 -5.18
CA ALA A 446 -17.79 -25.39 -6.12
C ALA A 446 -18.78 -24.61 -7.00
N ARG A 447 -18.84 -24.95 -8.28
CA ARG A 447 -19.79 -24.37 -9.21
C ARG A 447 -20.29 -25.40 -10.21
N PRO A 448 -21.55 -25.32 -10.64
CA PRO A 448 -22.15 -26.31 -11.50
C PRO A 448 -21.62 -26.23 -12.94
N PRO A 449 -21.86 -27.27 -13.75
CA PRO A 449 -21.69 -27.21 -15.19
C PRO A 449 -22.40 -26.00 -15.81
N SER A 450 -21.87 -25.49 -16.92
CA SER A 450 -22.46 -24.34 -17.63
C SER A 450 -22.25 -24.49 -19.14
N ARG A 451 -22.80 -23.59 -19.95
CA ARG A 451 -22.62 -23.65 -21.43
C ARG A 451 -21.15 -23.73 -21.88
N GLY A 452 -20.21 -23.22 -21.08
CA GLY A 452 -18.76 -23.31 -21.33
C GLY A 452 -18.01 -24.33 -20.48
N ARG A 453 -18.68 -25.07 -19.57
CA ARG A 453 -18.07 -26.07 -18.67
C ARG A 453 -18.90 -27.35 -18.66
N GLN A 454 -18.32 -28.45 -19.15
CA GLN A 454 -19.02 -29.72 -19.34
C GLN A 454 -19.36 -30.43 -18.01
N GLN A 455 -18.57 -30.19 -16.96
CA GLN A 455 -18.78 -30.72 -15.62
C GLN A 455 -18.58 -29.61 -14.57
N GLY A 456 -19.04 -29.86 -13.34
CA GLY A 456 -18.81 -28.96 -12.21
C GLY A 456 -17.33 -28.95 -11.81
N ASP A 457 -16.87 -27.82 -11.28
CA ASP A 457 -15.49 -27.61 -10.87
C ASP A 457 -15.43 -26.73 -9.62
N TYR A 458 -14.24 -26.61 -9.03
CA TYR A 458 -13.93 -25.56 -8.07
C TYR A 458 -13.29 -24.39 -8.82
N VAL A 459 -13.77 -23.18 -8.54
CA VAL A 459 -13.12 -21.95 -8.99
C VAL A 459 -12.16 -21.45 -7.92
N PHE A 460 -10.92 -21.15 -8.34
CA PHE A 460 -9.92 -20.47 -7.53
C PHE A 460 -9.85 -19.00 -7.89
N LEU A 461 -9.57 -18.17 -6.90
CA LEU A 461 -9.36 -16.73 -7.05
C LEU A 461 -7.91 -16.42 -6.71
N ILE A 462 -7.18 -15.84 -7.67
CA ILE A 462 -5.79 -15.43 -7.51
C ILE A 462 -5.70 -13.93 -7.76
N GLN A 463 -5.16 -13.21 -6.77
CA GLN A 463 -5.00 -11.77 -6.82
C GLN A 463 -3.68 -11.41 -7.50
N GLU A 464 -3.70 -10.38 -8.34
CA GLU A 464 -2.51 -9.69 -8.83
C GLU A 464 -2.43 -8.31 -8.14
N ARG A 465 -1.46 -8.13 -7.24
CA ARG A 465 -1.35 -6.90 -6.44
C ARG A 465 -0.96 -5.71 -7.29
N SER A 466 -1.59 -4.56 -7.01
CA SER A 466 -1.38 -3.38 -7.83
C SER A 466 0.04 -2.82 -7.80
N GLY A 467 0.46 -2.15 -8.86
CA GLY A 467 1.75 -1.44 -8.91
C GLY A 467 1.90 -0.27 -7.92
N ARG A 468 0.86 0.02 -7.12
CA ARG A 468 0.75 1.20 -6.23
C ARG A 468 0.91 0.89 -4.75
N VAL A 469 0.98 -0.38 -4.35
CA VAL A 469 1.21 -0.78 -2.96
C VAL A 469 2.69 -0.68 -2.59
N LEU A 470 2.94 -0.39 -1.31
CA LEU A 470 4.29 -0.13 -0.79
C LEU A 470 5.23 -1.34 -0.88
N ASN A 471 4.69 -2.57 -0.90
CA ASN A 471 5.42 -3.84 -0.98
C ASN A 471 4.79 -4.74 -2.08
N ALA A 472 5.59 -5.58 -2.74
CA ALA A 472 5.11 -6.63 -3.66
C ALA A 472 4.27 -6.18 -4.91
N ALA A 473 4.61 -5.05 -5.53
CA ALA A 473 4.00 -4.60 -6.79
C ALA A 473 4.03 -5.68 -7.91
N GLY A 474 2.87 -6.02 -8.48
CA GLY A 474 2.72 -6.98 -9.59
C GLY A 474 2.85 -8.46 -9.19
N ARG A 475 2.81 -8.78 -7.89
CA ARG A 475 2.93 -10.16 -7.40
C ARG A 475 1.59 -10.88 -7.37
N LEU A 476 1.64 -12.19 -7.65
CA LEU A 476 0.53 -13.12 -7.43
C LEU A 476 0.44 -13.51 -5.95
N ALA A 477 -0.79 -13.56 -5.45
CA ALA A 477 -1.11 -14.07 -4.12
C ALA A 477 -2.47 -14.78 -4.14
N VAL A 478 -2.66 -15.69 -3.20
CA VAL A 478 -3.99 -16.21 -2.88
C VAL A 478 -4.79 -15.13 -2.13
N ILE A 479 -6.11 -15.26 -2.08
CA ILE A 479 -7.02 -14.31 -1.45
C ILE A 479 -8.09 -15.07 -0.64
N PRO A 480 -8.44 -14.63 0.59
CA PRO A 480 -7.89 -13.47 1.30
C PRO A 480 -6.43 -13.60 1.76
N LYS A 481 -5.77 -12.45 2.00
CA LYS A 481 -4.46 -12.37 2.66
C LYS A 481 -4.43 -11.21 3.64
N SER A 482 -4.04 -11.48 4.89
CA SER A 482 -3.96 -10.43 5.90
C SER A 482 -3.00 -10.67 7.04
N PHE A 483 -2.65 -9.58 7.72
CA PHE A 483 -2.09 -9.64 9.06
C PHE A 483 -3.15 -10.11 10.06
N HIS A 484 -2.70 -10.82 11.08
CA HIS A 484 -3.55 -11.12 12.23
C HIS A 484 -3.67 -9.87 13.11
N GLU A 485 -4.86 -9.29 13.16
CA GLU A 485 -5.14 -8.04 13.86
C GLU A 485 -6.48 -8.07 14.60
N PRO A 486 -6.59 -7.36 15.73
CA PRO A 486 -7.85 -7.19 16.46
C PRO A 486 -8.82 -6.27 15.72
N LEU A 487 -10.13 -6.52 15.90
CA LEU A 487 -11.19 -5.60 15.50
C LEU A 487 -11.59 -4.69 16.67
N ARG A 488 -12.12 -5.30 17.73
CA ARG A 488 -12.75 -4.63 18.88
C ARG A 488 -12.53 -5.39 20.18
N GLU A 489 -12.78 -6.69 20.19
CA GLU A 489 -12.68 -7.55 21.36
C GLU A 489 -11.38 -8.33 21.30
N TYR A 490 -10.27 -7.71 21.73
CA TYR A 490 -8.91 -8.17 21.43
C TYR A 490 -8.56 -9.57 21.99
N SER A 491 -9.38 -10.14 22.87
CA SER A 491 -9.20 -11.53 23.31
C SER A 491 -10.05 -12.51 22.51
N GLU A 492 -11.23 -12.10 22.04
CA GLU A 492 -12.11 -12.93 21.20
C GLU A 492 -11.65 -12.91 19.74
N ASP A 493 -11.17 -11.76 19.26
CA ASP A 493 -10.62 -11.56 17.93
C ASP A 493 -9.27 -12.26 17.71
N ALA A 494 -8.69 -12.86 18.76
CA ALA A 494 -7.43 -13.58 18.70
C ALA A 494 -7.51 -14.87 17.88
N GLN A 495 -8.72 -15.41 17.66
CA GLN A 495 -8.87 -16.61 16.84
C GLN A 495 -8.51 -16.32 15.37
N ILE A 496 -7.89 -17.30 14.72
CA ILE A 496 -7.47 -17.20 13.31
C ILE A 496 -8.70 -17.14 12.41
N SER A 497 -9.77 -17.87 12.76
CA SER A 497 -11.06 -17.78 12.07
C SER A 497 -11.62 -16.37 12.07
N SER A 498 -11.50 -15.61 13.16
CA SER A 498 -12.00 -14.24 13.25
C SER A 498 -11.35 -13.32 12.22
N THR A 499 -10.04 -13.49 11.99
CA THR A 499 -9.33 -12.77 10.90
C THR A 499 -9.86 -13.19 9.54
N LEU A 500 -10.01 -14.49 9.27
CA LEU A 500 -10.53 -14.95 7.97
C LEU A 500 -11.95 -14.45 7.70
N TYR A 501 -12.84 -14.47 8.69
CA TYR A 501 -14.21 -13.97 8.55
C TYR A 501 -14.24 -12.49 8.16
N ARG A 502 -13.40 -11.68 8.82
CA ARG A 502 -13.25 -10.26 8.50
C ARG A 502 -12.76 -10.07 7.06
N GLU A 503 -11.71 -10.79 6.69
CA GLU A 503 -11.09 -10.64 5.37
C GLU A 503 -11.98 -11.16 4.23
N LEU A 504 -12.77 -12.20 4.44
CA LEU A 504 -13.78 -12.63 3.47
C LEU A 504 -14.81 -11.51 3.21
N GLU A 505 -15.30 -10.88 4.28
CA GLU A 505 -16.26 -9.77 4.19
C GLU A 505 -15.65 -8.52 3.52
N GLU A 506 -14.40 -8.18 3.84
CA GLU A 506 -13.71 -6.99 3.35
C GLU A 506 -13.09 -7.16 1.95
N GLU A 507 -12.32 -8.23 1.70
CA GLU A 507 -11.56 -8.39 0.46
C GLU A 507 -12.36 -9.05 -0.66
N LEU A 508 -13.32 -9.92 -0.33
CA LEU A 508 -14.05 -10.70 -1.33
C LEU A 508 -15.52 -10.28 -1.49
N PHE A 509 -16.24 -9.92 -0.43
CA PHE A 509 -17.69 -9.71 -0.52
C PHE A 509 -18.15 -8.25 -0.61
N GLY A 510 -17.22 -7.36 -0.99
CA GLY A 510 -17.56 -6.02 -1.50
C GLY A 510 -17.97 -5.01 -0.42
N ARG A 511 -17.58 -5.22 0.84
CA ARG A 511 -17.76 -4.18 1.86
C ARG A 511 -16.58 -3.19 1.81
N PRO A 512 -16.82 -1.87 1.65
CA PRO A 512 -15.73 -0.90 1.81
C PRO A 512 -15.19 -0.98 3.24
N GLU A 513 -13.86 -1.07 3.37
CA GLU A 513 -13.06 -1.21 4.61
C GLU A 513 -13.90 -1.11 5.88
N VAL A 514 -14.11 -2.26 6.51
CA VAL A 514 -14.69 -2.30 7.82
C VAL A 514 -13.61 -1.79 8.79
N ASP A 515 -13.67 -0.49 9.08
CA ASP A 515 -12.79 0.23 10.02
C ASP A 515 -11.32 0.46 9.58
N SER A 516 -11.07 1.51 8.79
CA SER A 516 -9.91 2.38 9.09
C SER A 516 -9.92 3.79 8.48
N THR A 517 -10.71 4.10 7.45
CA THR A 517 -10.54 5.37 6.69
C THR A 517 -11.63 6.44 6.82
N ALA A 518 -12.71 6.22 7.56
CA ALA A 518 -13.77 7.23 7.73
C ALA A 518 -13.77 7.85 9.15
N ILE A 519 -13.71 9.19 9.19
CA ILE A 519 -13.89 10.06 10.37
C ILE A 519 -15.35 9.98 10.92
N HIS A 520 -16.15 9.02 10.45
CA HIS A 520 -17.56 8.88 10.79
C HIS A 520 -17.84 7.50 11.41
N ALA A 521 -18.13 7.51 12.71
CA ALA A 521 -18.68 6.43 13.54
C ALA A 521 -18.01 5.04 13.39
N ARG A 522 -17.02 4.79 14.26
CA ARG A 522 -16.50 3.45 14.57
C ARG A 522 -17.64 2.57 15.10
N GLN A 523 -17.94 1.46 14.43
CA GLN A 523 -19.04 0.56 14.81
C GLN A 523 -18.60 -0.43 15.89
N ALA A 524 -19.46 -0.70 16.86
CA ALA A 524 -19.14 -1.55 18.01
C ALA A 524 -19.00 -3.04 17.64
N ASP A 525 -19.86 -3.54 16.73
CA ASP A 525 -19.79 -4.90 16.20
C ASP A 525 -19.93 -4.86 14.67
N PRO A 526 -18.80 -4.88 13.94
CA PRO A 526 -18.81 -4.79 12.49
C PRO A 526 -19.26 -6.08 11.79
N LEU A 527 -19.10 -7.24 12.44
CA LEU A 527 -19.48 -8.57 11.94
C LEU A 527 -20.85 -9.03 12.46
N HIS A 528 -21.61 -8.15 13.12
CA HIS A 528 -22.97 -8.42 13.55
C HIS A 528 -23.80 -9.02 12.42
N LEU A 529 -24.51 -10.12 12.72
CA LEU A 529 -25.26 -10.93 11.76
C LEU A 529 -26.21 -10.14 10.84
N THR A 530 -26.77 -9.02 11.29
CA THR A 530 -27.68 -8.16 10.48
C THR A 530 -26.97 -7.22 9.52
N ARG A 531 -25.64 -7.20 9.55
CA ARG A 531 -24.78 -6.30 8.75
C ARG A 531 -23.91 -7.03 7.74
N LEU A 532 -23.79 -8.34 7.88
CA LEU A 532 -23.04 -9.18 6.97
C LEU A 532 -23.58 -9.07 5.55
N SER A 533 -22.68 -9.09 4.58
CA SER A 533 -23.04 -9.27 3.18
C SER A 533 -23.87 -10.56 2.99
N PRO A 534 -24.77 -10.64 1.98
CA PRO A 534 -25.49 -11.86 1.68
C PRO A 534 -24.62 -13.14 1.58
N PRO A 535 -23.47 -13.16 0.85
CA PRO A 535 -22.60 -14.33 0.83
C PRO A 535 -22.05 -14.70 2.22
N MET A 536 -21.61 -13.72 3.00
CA MET A 536 -21.05 -13.99 4.33
C MET A 536 -22.11 -14.48 5.30
N ARG A 537 -23.32 -13.91 5.24
CA ARG A 537 -24.45 -14.36 6.04
C ARG A 537 -24.79 -15.82 5.76
N TRP A 538 -24.80 -16.21 4.48
CA TRP A 538 -25.05 -17.60 4.09
C TRP A 538 -24.04 -18.56 4.71
N LEU A 539 -22.76 -18.18 4.75
CA LEU A 539 -21.68 -18.97 5.36
C LEU A 539 -21.87 -19.05 6.88
N MET A 540 -22.11 -17.91 7.54
CA MET A 540 -22.26 -17.86 9.00
C MET A 540 -23.45 -18.66 9.51
N ASP A 541 -24.59 -18.63 8.80
CA ASP A 541 -25.78 -19.43 9.13
C ASP A 541 -25.54 -20.95 8.97
N ARG A 542 -24.41 -21.37 8.37
CA ARG A 542 -24.04 -22.78 8.06
C ARG A 542 -22.69 -23.20 8.64
N THR A 543 -22.23 -22.53 9.69
CA THR A 543 -20.97 -22.87 10.38
C THR A 543 -20.96 -24.30 10.94
N ASP A 544 -22.13 -24.83 11.28
CA ASP A 544 -22.33 -26.21 11.74
C ASP A 544 -22.55 -27.23 10.60
N GLU A 545 -22.41 -26.83 9.33
CA GLU A 545 -22.58 -27.69 8.15
C GLU A 545 -21.26 -27.82 7.33
N PRO A 546 -20.28 -28.64 7.77
CA PRO A 546 -18.99 -28.77 7.10
C PRO A 546 -19.06 -29.25 5.64
N SER A 547 -20.18 -29.84 5.23
CA SER A 547 -20.47 -30.28 3.86
C SER A 547 -20.97 -29.15 2.95
N ALA A 548 -21.35 -28.01 3.53
CA ALA A 548 -21.73 -26.82 2.77
C ALA A 548 -20.50 -25.94 2.54
N TRP A 549 -19.71 -25.71 3.59
CA TRP A 549 -18.43 -25.02 3.51
C TRP A 549 -17.56 -25.30 4.74
N ARG A 550 -16.25 -25.01 4.65
CA ARG A 550 -15.30 -25.12 5.76
C ARG A 550 -14.09 -24.21 5.58
N MET A 551 -13.40 -23.94 6.67
CA MET A 551 -12.07 -23.32 6.69
C MET A 551 -11.10 -24.24 7.42
N GLU A 552 -9.91 -24.43 6.85
CA GLU A 552 -8.89 -25.28 7.42
C GLU A 552 -7.52 -24.62 7.33
N ALA A 553 -6.74 -24.65 8.42
CA ALA A 553 -5.31 -24.39 8.34
C ALA A 553 -4.62 -25.60 7.70
N THR A 554 -3.89 -25.34 6.63
CA THR A 554 -3.20 -26.36 5.82
C THR A 554 -1.73 -26.44 6.19
N GLY A 555 -1.12 -25.32 6.58
CA GLY A 555 0.27 -25.28 7.01
C GLY A 555 0.66 -24.03 7.80
N PHE A 556 1.89 -24.05 8.33
CA PHE A 556 2.49 -22.97 9.09
C PHE A 556 3.98 -22.82 8.75
N GLY A 557 4.49 -21.59 8.79
CA GLY A 557 5.91 -21.32 8.69
C GLY A 557 6.30 -19.88 9.01
N PHE A 558 7.60 -19.61 9.00
CA PHE A 558 8.15 -18.26 9.12
C PHE A 558 8.69 -17.79 7.78
N ASN A 559 8.17 -16.68 7.26
CA ASN A 559 8.66 -16.09 6.02
C ASN A 559 10.01 -15.40 6.26
N LEU A 560 11.08 -15.94 5.69
CA LEU A 560 12.43 -15.41 5.88
C LEU A 560 12.62 -13.99 5.29
N VAL A 561 11.69 -13.51 4.47
CA VAL A 561 11.73 -12.14 3.92
C VAL A 561 11.66 -11.10 5.04
N SER A 562 10.66 -11.20 5.92
CA SER A 562 10.39 -10.26 7.01
C SER A 562 10.50 -10.88 8.40
N GLY A 563 10.61 -12.21 8.51
CA GLY A 563 10.48 -12.96 9.75
C GLY A 563 9.03 -13.17 10.19
N ASN A 564 8.04 -12.77 9.40
CA ASN A 564 6.63 -12.94 9.78
C ASN A 564 6.25 -14.41 9.89
N PHE A 565 5.25 -14.73 10.70
CA PHE A 565 4.63 -16.05 10.64
C PHE A 565 3.57 -16.05 9.53
N GLU A 566 3.36 -17.20 8.90
CA GLU A 566 2.38 -17.39 7.84
C GLU A 566 1.57 -18.64 8.17
N ILE A 567 0.25 -18.49 8.29
CA ILE A 567 -0.68 -19.63 8.38
C ILE A 567 -1.36 -19.76 7.02
N SER A 568 -1.01 -20.81 6.28
CA SER A 568 -1.70 -21.15 5.04
C SER A 568 -3.04 -21.81 5.37
N THR A 569 -4.08 -21.42 4.63
CA THR A 569 -5.44 -21.90 4.86
C THR A 569 -6.14 -22.25 3.55
N LEU A 570 -7.18 -23.07 3.64
CA LEU A 570 -8.13 -23.37 2.58
C LEU A 570 -9.50 -22.89 3.05
N VAL A 571 -10.13 -22.02 2.26
CA VAL A 571 -11.56 -21.69 2.38
C VAL A 571 -12.26 -22.47 1.27
N LEU A 572 -13.04 -23.47 1.65
CA LEU A 572 -13.71 -24.37 0.72
C LEU A 572 -15.22 -24.25 0.85
N ILE A 573 -15.89 -23.83 -0.22
CA ILE A 573 -17.33 -23.83 -0.34
C ILE A 573 -17.72 -24.99 -1.26
N GLU A 574 -18.43 -25.97 -0.73
CA GLU A 574 -18.79 -27.21 -1.45
C GLU A 574 -20.18 -27.15 -2.07
N ASP A 575 -21.08 -26.33 -1.54
CA ASP A 575 -22.40 -26.14 -2.12
C ASP A 575 -22.30 -25.38 -3.44
N GLU A 576 -22.54 -26.08 -4.56
CA GLU A 576 -22.51 -25.52 -5.92
C GLU A 576 -23.53 -24.39 -6.13
N ALA A 577 -24.61 -24.35 -5.35
CA ALA A 577 -25.61 -23.27 -5.45
C ALA A 577 -25.02 -21.93 -5.01
N TRP A 578 -24.06 -21.94 -4.08
CA TRP A 578 -23.45 -20.72 -3.54
C TRP A 578 -22.81 -19.88 -4.65
N TRP A 579 -22.06 -20.50 -5.58
CA TRP A 579 -21.41 -19.75 -6.65
C TRP A 579 -22.44 -19.16 -7.64
N GLY A 580 -23.52 -19.89 -7.91
CA GLY A 580 -24.59 -19.41 -8.77
C GLY A 580 -25.33 -18.20 -8.19
N GLU A 581 -25.52 -18.18 -6.87
CA GLU A 581 -26.22 -17.11 -6.16
C GLU A 581 -25.31 -15.91 -5.87
N PHE A 582 -24.09 -16.15 -5.40
CA PHE A 582 -23.23 -15.11 -4.84
C PHE A 582 -21.94 -14.83 -5.61
N GLY A 583 -21.59 -15.62 -6.62
CA GLY A 583 -20.35 -15.40 -7.38
C GLY A 583 -20.26 -14.02 -8.06
N GLY A 584 -21.41 -13.34 -8.24
CA GLY A 584 -21.48 -11.95 -8.74
C GLY A 584 -21.24 -10.86 -7.69
N TYR A 585 -21.25 -11.18 -6.39
CA TYR A 585 -20.89 -10.25 -5.30
C TYR A 585 -19.38 -10.11 -5.14
N ILE A 586 -18.59 -10.98 -5.77
CA ILE A 586 -17.14 -10.96 -5.65
C ILE A 586 -16.60 -9.79 -6.46
N GLU A 587 -16.21 -8.73 -5.75
CA GLU A 587 -15.61 -7.53 -6.30
C GLU A 587 -14.22 -7.37 -5.72
N ALA A 588 -13.20 -7.38 -6.58
CA ALA A 588 -11.83 -7.18 -6.13
C ALA A 588 -11.66 -5.72 -5.68
N ASN A 589 -11.42 -5.51 -4.39
CA ASN A 589 -11.23 -4.18 -3.84
C ASN A 589 -10.01 -3.48 -4.46
N TRP A 590 -10.02 -2.14 -4.39
CA TRP A 590 -9.13 -1.16 -5.05
C TRP A 590 -7.60 -1.38 -4.93
N GLU A 591 -7.14 -2.31 -4.08
CA GLU A 591 -5.72 -2.66 -3.89
C GLU A 591 -5.21 -3.73 -4.89
N SER A 592 -6.13 -4.44 -5.55
CA SER A 592 -5.83 -5.40 -6.61
C SER A 592 -5.87 -4.74 -8.00
N ASP A 593 -4.84 -4.95 -8.83
CA ASP A 593 -4.89 -4.54 -10.25
C ASP A 593 -5.76 -5.52 -11.06
N GLY A 594 -6.06 -6.71 -10.52
CA GLY A 594 -7.06 -7.64 -11.04
C GLY A 594 -7.19 -8.93 -10.23
N LEU A 595 -8.35 -9.59 -10.39
CA LEU A 595 -8.62 -10.93 -9.85
C LEU A 595 -8.74 -11.94 -11.00
N ARG A 596 -7.92 -12.97 -10.97
CA ARG A 596 -7.91 -14.03 -11.99
C ARG A 596 -8.61 -15.27 -11.46
N ARG A 597 -9.43 -15.89 -12.32
CA ARG A 597 -10.16 -17.12 -12.01
C ARG A 597 -9.48 -18.32 -12.65
N TYR A 598 -9.25 -19.36 -11.86
CA TYR A 598 -8.72 -20.64 -12.34
C TYR A 598 -9.73 -21.76 -12.05
N SER A 599 -9.70 -22.81 -12.87
CA SER A 599 -10.52 -24.00 -12.69
C SER A 599 -9.68 -25.11 -12.07
N SER A 600 -10.24 -25.85 -11.11
CA SER A 600 -9.65 -27.09 -10.60
C SER A 600 -9.54 -28.20 -11.64
N LEU A 601 -10.18 -28.08 -12.81
CA LEU A 601 -10.09 -29.03 -13.92
C LEU A 601 -9.06 -28.64 -14.97
N ASP A 602 -8.51 -27.43 -14.91
CA ASP A 602 -7.47 -26.98 -15.83
C ASP A 602 -6.08 -27.27 -15.26
N ARG A 603 -5.74 -28.57 -15.22
CA ARG A 603 -4.45 -29.06 -14.70
C ARG A 603 -3.26 -28.29 -15.27
N GLN A 604 -3.27 -28.03 -16.57
CA GLN A 604 -2.15 -27.36 -17.24
C GLN A 604 -2.04 -25.89 -16.83
N ALA A 605 -3.16 -25.16 -16.71
CA ALA A 605 -3.13 -23.79 -16.18
C ALA A 605 -2.63 -23.75 -14.74
N LEU A 606 -2.98 -24.73 -13.90
CA LEU A 606 -2.48 -24.80 -12.52
C LEU A 606 -0.99 -25.14 -12.43
N ILE A 607 -0.47 -26.01 -13.32
CA ILE A 607 0.97 -26.27 -13.44
C ILE A 607 1.71 -24.98 -13.83
N ASN A 608 1.20 -24.27 -14.84
CA ASN A 608 1.79 -23.02 -15.30
C ASN A 608 1.75 -21.96 -14.21
N LEU A 609 0.62 -21.85 -13.50
CA LEU A 609 0.44 -20.93 -12.38
C LEU A 609 1.43 -21.24 -11.25
N ALA A 610 1.60 -22.51 -10.85
CA ALA A 610 2.55 -22.89 -9.81
C ALA A 610 4.01 -22.51 -10.17
N GLN A 611 4.33 -22.39 -11.46
CA GLN A 611 5.66 -22.04 -11.95
C GLN A 611 5.84 -20.55 -12.25
N ASP A 612 4.81 -19.73 -12.05
CA ASP A 612 4.86 -18.30 -12.35
C ASP A 612 5.87 -17.60 -11.42
N PRO A 613 6.89 -16.90 -11.94
CA PRO A 613 7.92 -16.26 -11.11
C PRO A 613 7.41 -15.05 -10.32
N ASN A 614 6.18 -14.58 -10.61
CA ASN A 614 5.57 -13.42 -9.97
C ASN A 614 4.85 -13.76 -8.67
N TRP A 615 4.84 -15.02 -8.21
CA TRP A 615 4.30 -15.33 -6.89
C TRP A 615 5.00 -14.56 -5.77
N SER A 616 4.25 -14.21 -4.74
CA SER A 616 4.82 -14.04 -3.40
C SER A 616 5.22 -15.41 -2.82
N ASN A 617 6.23 -15.46 -1.96
CA ASN A 617 6.73 -16.73 -1.41
C ASN A 617 5.67 -17.41 -0.54
N GLU A 618 5.05 -16.63 0.34
CA GLU A 618 3.97 -17.04 1.21
C GLU A 618 2.71 -17.40 0.40
N GLY A 619 2.37 -16.64 -0.66
CA GLY A 619 1.25 -16.96 -1.53
C GLY A 619 1.41 -18.30 -2.25
N LEU A 620 2.61 -18.60 -2.76
CA LEU A 620 2.91 -19.88 -3.40
C LEU A 620 2.88 -21.05 -2.40
N PHE A 621 3.35 -20.81 -1.17
CA PHE A 621 3.23 -21.76 -0.07
C PHE A 621 1.76 -22.11 0.22
N ALA A 622 0.89 -21.11 0.42
CA ALA A 622 -0.53 -21.36 0.67
C ALA A 622 -1.28 -21.95 -0.53
N PHE A 623 -0.93 -21.55 -1.76
CA PHE A 623 -1.50 -22.13 -2.96
C PHE A 623 -1.22 -23.64 -3.04
N LEU A 624 0.02 -24.06 -2.82
CA LEU A 624 0.40 -25.47 -2.93
C LEU A 624 -0.15 -26.33 -1.78
N GLU A 625 -0.11 -25.84 -0.55
CA GLU A 625 -0.74 -26.53 0.60
C GLU A 625 -2.27 -26.61 0.43
N GLY A 626 -2.90 -25.53 -0.05
CA GLY A 626 -4.33 -25.49 -0.34
C GLY A 626 -4.75 -26.48 -1.43
N LEU A 627 -3.99 -26.58 -2.53
CA LEU A 627 -4.26 -27.55 -3.59
C LEU A 627 -4.12 -29.00 -3.10
N ARG A 628 -3.09 -29.29 -2.31
CA ARG A 628 -2.93 -30.61 -1.68
C ARG A 628 -4.11 -30.95 -0.78
N ARG A 629 -4.54 -30.00 0.04
CA ARG A 629 -5.69 -30.23 0.91
C ARG A 629 -6.97 -30.44 0.11
N LEU A 630 -7.21 -29.64 -0.92
CA LEU A 630 -8.35 -29.80 -1.82
C LEU A 630 -8.35 -31.15 -2.54
N GLU A 631 -7.19 -31.67 -2.98
CA GLU A 631 -7.08 -33.01 -3.56
C GLU A 631 -7.58 -34.10 -2.58
N ALA A 632 -7.38 -33.90 -1.28
CA ALA A 632 -7.76 -34.86 -0.25
C ALA A 632 -9.24 -34.77 0.18
N VAL A 633 -9.88 -33.60 0.06
CA VAL A 633 -11.23 -33.37 0.61
C VAL A 633 -12.27 -32.93 -0.42
N GLY A 634 -11.84 -32.51 -1.61
CA GLY A 634 -12.73 -32.05 -2.67
C GLY A 634 -13.44 -33.21 -3.36
N ASN A 635 -14.52 -32.88 -4.06
CA ASN A 635 -15.23 -33.85 -4.89
C ASN A 635 -14.33 -34.35 -6.03
N GLU A 636 -14.06 -35.65 -6.07
CA GLU A 636 -13.19 -36.31 -7.06
C GLU A 636 -13.61 -36.06 -8.51
N HIS A 637 -14.90 -35.82 -8.77
CA HIS A 637 -15.42 -35.53 -10.11
C HIS A 637 -15.23 -34.06 -10.52
N ALA A 638 -14.88 -33.18 -9.58
CA ALA A 638 -14.71 -31.75 -9.80
C ALA A 638 -13.23 -31.31 -9.78
N ILE A 639 -12.27 -32.26 -9.77
CA ILE A 639 -10.85 -31.97 -9.65
C ILE A 639 -9.99 -32.73 -10.68
N ASP A 640 -9.04 -32.03 -11.29
CA ASP A 640 -7.89 -32.58 -12.02
C ASP A 640 -6.66 -31.74 -11.65
N LEU A 641 -6.21 -31.91 -10.41
CA LEU A 641 -5.12 -31.11 -9.83
C LEU A 641 -3.75 -31.69 -10.21
N PRO A 642 -2.71 -30.84 -10.33
CA PRO A 642 -1.35 -31.32 -10.51
C PRO A 642 -0.88 -32.14 -9.31
N ARG A 643 -0.02 -33.13 -9.56
CA ARG A 643 0.57 -33.92 -8.49
C ARG A 643 1.61 -33.08 -7.74
N ILE A 644 1.38 -32.85 -6.45
CA ILE A 644 2.29 -32.10 -5.58
C ILE A 644 2.90 -33.05 -4.55
N LYS A 645 4.23 -33.08 -4.44
CA LYS A 645 4.95 -33.84 -3.40
C LYS A 645 5.82 -32.89 -2.58
N LEU A 646 5.67 -32.90 -1.26
CA LEU A 646 6.49 -32.08 -0.37
C LEU A 646 7.94 -32.60 -0.33
N GLY A 647 8.90 -31.66 -0.24
CA GLY A 647 10.34 -31.91 -0.21
C GLY A 647 11.00 -31.67 1.15
N ILE A 648 10.19 -31.61 2.22
CA ILE A 648 10.61 -31.26 3.58
C ILE A 648 11.11 -32.47 4.37
#